data_AF-A0A3M8Q284-F1
#
_entry.id   AF-A0A3M8Q284-F1
#
_cell.length_a   1.000
_cell.length_b   1.000
_cell.length_c   1.000
_cell.angle_alpha   90.00
_cell.angle_beta   90.00
_cell.angle_gamma   90.00
#
_symmetry.space_group_name_H-M   'P 1'
#
loop_
_entity.id
_entity.type
_entity.pdbx_description
1 polymer ?
#
loop_
_entity_poly.entity_id
_entity_poly.type
_entity_poly.pdbx_seq_one_letter_code
_entity_poly.pdbx_strand_id
1 'polypeptide(L)'
;MSTFSKTAIAAVVSGLLLGPNAFANVSITTGETAIPDGEAVYEKDITVKNEHIAFALAIESAPPWGVPRGTLVDLAAVKEGEIDLDRVAFADFIPNSWSAWPNDRKSVEILEDSPSKAVIKISRNFDDVDITTWYTLESGSDSILLKTTMTNQGDQALELESGHTIWPDTGYQFAIAGLEGNEEAMATNALTDRMVAYDRDWAFALHAPYFDRIKYNGRDMYLGHTLKPGESRTFNSQLQAVPNGDLAPIIKAEAARKKIPTGNISGQIRAENGSVPNDAIVMIEKQGHPYAWTLAQKGMYSFDLPKGEYQVYGTATGHANSSLQTISISKNSQQTLDFTGLTAPAKLSLRIQEATSAEAKDARITIIEGQAPPVEFLGKRTFFTELLPGGTAELSLAPGSYTFGIDSGAGFLTKTQILDVTLESGKTNHQLIKVPQLTHPNQHHWYGADLHHHGNVLEGVTPPEIAVRAQLATGLDLTFISDHDSTINHKIFADLSAKRGIPFIPSIEVSPSWGHMNPFPVDNSAQLNVDPGTANIHDIMEAMHEMGAEVIPMNHPFNDYGYFTNIAKDAVPGGTTDKFDLMELNTRVDNEPTLKKIHQLWDEGETMYFTAGTDTHDAWNQLTGQIRMMAHVDAEITPLSFAKALNLGKGYATQGPILYPQNIMFGDTVSAGDKWTVNVVAVDGLKEIRMLGKGGETLKTVSLNPDENQETELTLTIPVEAKGWISLEVEDKDGSTAWSNPVWIKSSSSK
;
A
#
# COMPACT_ATOMS: atom_id res chain seq x y z
N MET A 1 85.04 14.96 52.30
CA MET A 1 85.50 15.09 50.91
C MET A 1 84.28 15.01 49.99
N SER A 2 84.14 15.98 49.09
CA SER A 2 83.36 15.99 47.81
C SER A 2 81.87 15.59 47.84
N THR A 3 80.89 16.26 47.24
CA THR A 3 80.72 17.52 46.48
C THR A 3 79.22 17.63 46.17
N PHE A 4 78.76 18.86 45.91
CA PHE A 4 77.45 19.26 45.36
C PHE A 4 76.93 18.44 44.15
N SER A 5 75.60 18.43 43.92
CA SER A 5 74.96 19.20 42.81
C SER A 5 73.62 18.64 42.25
N LYS A 6 72.61 19.54 42.25
CA LYS A 6 71.57 19.85 41.24
C LYS A 6 70.40 18.89 40.91
N THR A 7 69.22 19.46 41.16
CA THR A 7 67.95 19.46 40.41
C THR A 7 68.00 19.05 38.93
N ALA A 8 67.01 18.25 38.52
CA ALA A 8 66.51 18.18 37.15
C ALA A 8 64.97 18.12 37.16
N ILE A 9 64.37 19.09 36.49
CA ILE A 9 62.94 19.25 36.21
C ILE A 9 62.58 18.27 35.08
N ALA A 10 61.60 17.40 35.29
CA ALA A 10 61.02 16.56 34.24
C ALA A 10 59.79 17.26 33.67
N ALA A 11 59.93 17.80 32.46
CA ALA A 11 58.82 18.27 31.64
C ALA A 11 58.08 17.05 31.06
N VAL A 12 56.82 16.87 31.43
CA VAL A 12 55.92 15.89 30.80
C VAL A 12 55.33 16.55 29.55
N VAL A 13 55.87 16.20 28.39
CA VAL A 13 55.26 16.48 27.09
C VAL A 13 54.11 15.51 26.92
N SER A 14 52.86 15.99 27.07
CA SER A 14 51.68 15.25 26.65
C SER A 14 51.62 15.29 25.12
N GLY A 15 52.09 14.23 24.48
CA GLY A 15 51.87 14.00 23.06
C GLY A 15 50.40 13.70 22.83
N LEU A 16 49.68 14.66 22.23
CA LEU A 16 48.44 14.40 21.52
C LEU A 16 48.74 13.45 20.36
N LEU A 17 48.51 12.15 20.58
CA LEU A 17 48.31 11.19 19.50
C LEU A 17 46.95 11.50 18.88
N LEU A 18 46.94 12.41 17.92
CA LEU A 18 45.90 12.45 16.89
C LEU A 18 46.05 11.16 16.09
N GLY A 19 45.30 10.13 16.48
CA GLY A 19 45.09 8.98 15.61
C GLY A 19 44.46 9.46 14.29
N PRO A 20 44.78 8.84 13.15
CA PRO A 20 44.09 9.17 11.92
C PRO A 20 42.61 8.88 12.14
N ASN A 21 41.77 9.90 12.04
CA ASN A 21 40.36 9.67 11.77
C ASN A 21 40.32 8.89 10.46
N ALA A 22 40.01 7.60 10.55
CA ALA A 22 39.65 6.82 9.39
C ALA A 22 38.31 7.39 8.91
N PHE A 23 38.36 8.40 8.04
CA PHE A 23 37.21 8.78 7.25
C PHE A 23 36.86 7.55 6.42
N ALA A 24 35.66 6.99 6.61
CA ALA A 24 35.21 5.95 5.72
C ALA A 24 35.02 6.59 4.34
N ASN A 25 35.65 5.99 3.34
CA ASN A 25 35.70 6.53 1.99
C ASN A 25 34.39 6.21 1.26
N VAL A 26 33.95 7.13 0.40
CA VAL A 26 32.96 6.81 -0.63
C VAL A 26 33.54 5.73 -1.56
N SER A 27 32.72 4.75 -1.94
CA SER A 27 33.10 3.71 -2.87
C SER A 27 31.97 3.34 -3.82
N ILE A 28 32.32 3.05 -5.07
CA ILE A 28 31.44 2.45 -6.07
C ILE A 28 31.89 1.00 -6.30
N THR A 29 30.93 0.08 -6.32
CA THR A 29 31.16 -1.33 -6.70
C THR A 29 30.20 -1.72 -7.81
N THR A 30 30.66 -2.58 -8.71
CA THR A 30 29.86 -3.13 -9.82
C THR A 30 29.66 -4.62 -9.62
N GLY A 31 28.44 -5.10 -9.85
CA GLY A 31 28.00 -6.48 -9.62
C GLY A 31 26.76 -6.54 -8.72
N GLU A 32 26.43 -7.75 -8.26
CA GLU A 32 25.41 -7.97 -7.23
C GLU A 32 25.67 -7.06 -6.02
N THR A 33 24.59 -6.45 -5.54
CA THR A 33 24.60 -5.50 -4.45
C THR A 33 25.12 -6.12 -3.16
N ALA A 34 25.86 -5.34 -2.39
CA ALA A 34 26.28 -5.74 -1.05
C ALA A 34 25.23 -5.41 0.02
N ILE A 35 24.10 -4.81 -0.37
CA ILE A 35 22.98 -4.50 0.51
C ILE A 35 22.20 -5.80 0.75
N PRO A 36 22.09 -6.28 2.00
CA PRO A 36 21.28 -7.44 2.31
C PRO A 36 19.82 -7.27 1.88
N ASP A 37 19.23 -8.35 1.37
CA ASP A 37 17.87 -8.41 0.80
C ASP A 37 17.64 -7.52 -0.44
N GLY A 38 18.67 -6.90 -1.04
CA GLY A 38 18.53 -6.04 -2.22
C GLY A 38 18.27 -6.78 -3.54
N GLU A 39 17.60 -6.08 -4.45
CA GLU A 39 17.08 -6.55 -5.73
C GLU A 39 18.08 -6.34 -6.88
N ALA A 40 19.11 -5.53 -6.70
CA ALA A 40 20.17 -5.32 -7.67
C ALA A 40 21.18 -6.50 -7.70
N VAL A 41 20.85 -7.57 -8.43
CA VAL A 41 21.56 -8.87 -8.39
C VAL A 41 22.39 -9.22 -9.64
N TYR A 42 22.55 -8.31 -10.61
CA TYR A 42 23.23 -8.59 -11.89
C TYR A 42 24.64 -8.00 -12.01
N GLU A 43 25.44 -8.53 -12.94
CA GLU A 43 26.88 -8.24 -13.08
C GLU A 43 27.22 -6.77 -13.33
N LYS A 44 26.30 -5.97 -13.90
CA LYS A 44 26.54 -4.54 -14.17
C LYS A 44 25.81 -3.60 -13.24
N ASP A 45 25.09 -4.10 -12.25
CA ASP A 45 24.46 -3.27 -11.24
C ASP A 45 25.51 -2.51 -10.44
N ILE A 46 25.13 -1.35 -9.90
CA ILE A 46 26.08 -0.44 -9.24
C ILE A 46 25.63 -0.16 -7.83
N THR A 47 26.45 -0.51 -6.84
CA THR A 47 26.26 -0.08 -5.44
C THR A 47 27.21 1.07 -5.12
N VAL A 48 26.69 2.10 -4.46
CA VAL A 48 27.46 3.23 -3.95
C VAL A 48 27.26 3.31 -2.45
N LYS A 49 28.34 3.51 -1.69
CA LYS A 49 28.23 3.66 -0.23
C LYS A 49 29.21 4.66 0.36
N ASN A 50 28.89 5.14 1.55
CA ASN A 50 29.79 5.83 2.46
C ASN A 50 29.59 5.30 3.90
N GLU A 51 29.93 6.08 4.93
CA GLU A 51 29.78 5.69 6.34
C GLU A 51 28.35 5.72 6.91
N HIS A 52 27.38 6.28 6.17
CA HIS A 52 26.01 6.51 6.63
C HIS A 52 24.94 5.86 5.74
N ILE A 53 25.22 5.68 4.45
CA ILE A 53 24.24 5.23 3.47
C ILE A 53 24.90 4.32 2.43
N ALA A 54 24.14 3.33 1.98
CA ALA A 54 24.42 2.52 0.80
C ALA A 54 23.16 2.52 -0.08
N PHE A 55 23.34 2.62 -1.40
CA PHE A 55 22.25 2.46 -2.36
C PHE A 55 22.73 1.72 -3.60
N ALA A 56 21.82 1.06 -4.31
CA ALA A 56 22.13 0.40 -5.57
C ALA A 56 21.24 0.85 -6.72
N LEU A 57 21.83 0.89 -7.91
CA LEU A 57 21.17 1.18 -9.17
C LEU A 57 21.07 -0.12 -9.99
N ALA A 58 19.84 -0.52 -10.33
CA ALA A 58 19.54 -1.67 -11.19
C ALA A 58 19.87 -1.33 -12.65
N ILE A 59 21.10 -1.62 -13.08
CA ILE A 59 21.53 -1.41 -14.46
C ILE A 59 21.08 -2.56 -15.36
N GLU A 60 21.06 -3.79 -14.84
CA GLU A 60 20.61 -5.00 -15.55
C GLU A 60 19.48 -5.73 -14.81
N SER A 61 19.42 -5.66 -13.47
CA SER A 61 18.25 -6.10 -12.70
C SER A 61 16.97 -5.43 -13.19
N ALA A 62 15.86 -6.13 -13.09
CA ALA A 62 14.55 -5.59 -13.44
C ALA A 62 14.02 -4.76 -12.27
N PRO A 63 13.81 -3.44 -12.42
CA PRO A 63 13.09 -2.66 -11.43
C PRO A 63 11.60 -3.07 -11.39
N PRO A 64 10.92 -2.87 -10.26
CA PRO A 64 9.50 -3.18 -10.14
C PRO A 64 8.62 -2.31 -11.05
N TRP A 65 7.37 -2.75 -11.26
CA TRP A 65 6.33 -2.11 -12.08
C TRP A 65 6.75 -1.77 -13.51
N GLY A 66 7.70 -2.53 -14.06
CA GLY A 66 8.24 -2.34 -15.40
C GLY A 66 8.92 -0.99 -15.63
N VAL A 67 9.41 -0.33 -14.57
CA VAL A 67 10.15 0.92 -14.68
C VAL A 67 11.49 0.68 -15.39
N PRO A 68 11.98 1.62 -16.23
CA PRO A 68 13.22 1.40 -16.95
C PRO A 68 14.45 1.30 -16.05
N ARG A 69 15.37 0.43 -16.48
CA ARG A 69 16.67 0.20 -15.81
C ARG A 69 17.47 1.50 -15.65
N GLY A 70 18.37 1.51 -14.68
CA GLY A 70 19.07 2.69 -14.19
C GLY A 70 18.43 3.29 -12.95
N THR A 71 17.43 2.61 -12.41
CA THR A 71 16.65 2.98 -11.22
C THR A 71 17.34 2.59 -9.93
N LEU A 72 17.19 3.41 -8.89
CA LEU A 72 17.57 3.05 -7.53
C LEU A 72 16.52 2.08 -6.96
N VAL A 73 16.94 0.85 -6.75
CA VAL A 73 16.11 -0.24 -6.22
C VAL A 73 16.49 -0.63 -4.80
N ASP A 74 17.74 -0.37 -4.37
CA ASP A 74 18.13 -0.66 -2.98
C ASP A 74 18.56 0.62 -2.25
N LEU A 75 18.18 0.75 -0.98
CA LEU A 75 18.57 1.81 -0.04
C LEU A 75 18.68 1.29 1.39
N ALA A 76 19.87 1.43 1.97
CA ALA A 76 20.14 1.05 3.35
C ALA A 76 20.90 2.13 4.12
N ALA A 77 20.61 2.22 5.42
CA ALA A 77 21.48 2.93 6.35
C ALA A 77 22.76 2.10 6.61
N VAL A 78 23.88 2.77 6.86
CA VAL A 78 25.12 2.13 7.32
C VAL A 78 25.27 2.35 8.82
N LYS A 79 25.31 1.26 9.58
CA LYS A 79 25.31 1.21 11.03
C LYS A 79 26.63 0.61 11.52
N GLU A 80 27.42 1.42 12.22
CA GLU A 80 28.71 0.97 12.77
C GLU A 80 29.68 0.38 11.72
N GLY A 81 29.55 0.82 10.45
CA GLY A 81 30.35 0.36 9.32
C GLY A 81 29.76 -0.82 8.54
N GLU A 82 28.67 -1.41 9.03
CA GLU A 82 27.93 -2.49 8.36
C GLU A 82 26.72 -1.92 7.62
N ILE A 83 26.41 -2.49 6.45
CA ILE A 83 25.24 -2.11 5.65
C ILE A 83 24.02 -2.82 6.27
N ASP A 84 22.97 -2.06 6.57
CA ASP A 84 21.70 -2.60 7.04
C ASP A 84 20.88 -3.21 5.88
N LEU A 85 19.75 -3.85 6.18
CA LEU A 85 18.81 -4.36 5.16
C LEU A 85 18.35 -3.25 4.21
N ASP A 86 18.07 -3.63 2.97
CA ASP A 86 17.25 -2.82 2.08
C ASP A 86 15.90 -2.47 2.72
N ARG A 87 15.39 -1.26 2.42
CA ARG A 87 14.08 -0.78 2.91
C ARG A 87 13.25 -0.09 1.81
N VAL A 88 13.59 -0.26 0.53
CA VAL A 88 12.85 0.36 -0.56
C VAL A 88 12.61 -0.62 -1.69
N ALA A 89 11.38 -0.70 -2.17
CA ALA A 89 11.13 -1.30 -3.47
C ALA A 89 11.77 -0.44 -4.58
N PHE A 90 11.77 0.88 -4.37
CA PHE A 90 12.06 1.86 -5.41
C PHE A 90 12.23 3.28 -4.83
N ALA A 91 13.22 4.03 -5.33
CA ALA A 91 13.26 5.49 -5.10
C ALA A 91 13.89 6.24 -6.28
N ASP A 92 13.05 6.72 -7.21
CA ASP A 92 13.56 7.39 -8.42
C ASP A 92 12.59 8.45 -8.97
N PHE A 93 12.98 9.08 -10.08
CA PHE A 93 12.18 10.04 -10.84
C PHE A 93 11.17 9.33 -11.74
N ILE A 94 9.89 9.64 -11.54
CA ILE A 94 8.77 9.16 -12.36
C ILE A 94 8.27 10.30 -13.27
N PRO A 95 8.25 10.09 -14.60
CA PRO A 95 7.58 11.00 -15.53
C PRO A 95 6.08 10.72 -15.61
N ASN A 96 5.31 11.80 -15.65
CA ASN A 96 3.88 11.81 -15.92
C ASN A 96 3.04 10.79 -15.12
N SER A 97 3.14 10.81 -13.79
CA SER A 97 2.28 10.01 -12.90
C SER A 97 2.21 8.51 -13.28
N TRP A 98 3.35 7.84 -13.37
CA TRP A 98 3.45 6.40 -13.69
C TRP A 98 2.86 5.99 -15.04
N SER A 99 2.77 6.91 -16.00
CA SER A 99 2.42 6.57 -17.39
C SER A 99 3.40 5.55 -17.98
N ALA A 100 2.91 4.74 -18.93
CA ALA A 100 3.72 3.76 -19.64
C ALA A 100 5.08 4.33 -20.08
N TRP A 101 6.14 3.67 -19.63
CA TRP A 101 7.50 4.15 -19.79
C TRP A 101 8.31 3.14 -20.62
N PRO A 102 8.73 3.49 -21.84
CA PRO A 102 9.54 2.60 -22.66
C PRO A 102 10.90 2.31 -22.02
N ASN A 103 11.33 1.06 -22.09
CA ASN A 103 12.61 0.57 -21.56
C ASN A 103 13.61 0.31 -22.70
N ASP A 104 13.66 1.19 -23.70
CA ASP A 104 14.38 0.99 -24.97
C ASP A 104 15.63 1.87 -25.14
N ARG A 105 15.78 2.96 -24.37
CA ARG A 105 17.02 3.78 -24.36
C ARG A 105 17.52 4.03 -22.95
N LYS A 106 18.78 3.66 -22.71
CA LYS A 106 19.50 3.92 -21.46
C LYS A 106 20.99 4.12 -21.69
N SER A 107 21.60 5.08 -21.00
CA SER A 107 23.05 5.16 -20.84
C SER A 107 23.45 5.42 -19.38
N VAL A 108 24.63 4.93 -19.00
CA VAL A 108 25.18 5.01 -17.66
C VAL A 108 26.60 5.56 -17.74
N GLU A 109 26.90 6.61 -16.98
CA GLU A 109 28.22 7.23 -16.91
C GLU A 109 28.61 7.45 -15.43
N ILE A 110 29.74 6.88 -15.00
CA ILE A 110 30.37 7.24 -13.72
C ILE A 110 31.22 8.48 -13.98
N LEU A 111 30.77 9.64 -13.49
CA LEU A 111 31.42 10.93 -13.71
C LEU A 111 32.50 11.21 -12.67
N GLU A 112 32.32 10.69 -11.46
CA GLU A 112 33.29 10.81 -10.37
C GLU A 112 33.25 9.55 -9.51
N ASP A 113 34.43 8.99 -9.24
CA ASP A 113 34.67 7.89 -8.32
C ASP A 113 35.92 8.24 -7.51
N SER A 114 35.71 8.77 -6.31
CA SER A 114 36.77 9.21 -5.42
C SER A 114 36.43 8.89 -3.97
N PRO A 115 37.44 8.81 -3.08
CA PRO A 115 37.20 8.60 -1.64
C PRO A 115 36.27 9.65 -0.98
N SER A 116 36.18 10.85 -1.55
CA SER A 116 35.34 11.93 -1.01
C SER A 116 33.96 11.99 -1.63
N LYS A 117 33.76 11.42 -2.83
CA LYS A 117 32.57 11.69 -3.64
C LYS A 117 32.41 10.70 -4.80
N ALA A 118 31.17 10.29 -5.02
CA ALA A 118 30.71 9.54 -6.18
C ALA A 118 29.62 10.34 -6.92
N VAL A 119 29.69 10.35 -8.26
CA VAL A 119 28.66 10.94 -9.13
C VAL A 119 28.37 9.98 -10.28
N ILE A 120 27.13 9.49 -10.34
CA ILE A 120 26.64 8.63 -11.43
C ILE A 120 25.56 9.40 -12.20
N LYS A 121 25.65 9.37 -13.52
CA LYS A 121 24.68 9.92 -14.44
C LYS A 121 23.98 8.79 -15.19
N ILE A 122 22.65 8.79 -15.14
CA ILE A 122 21.77 7.87 -15.86
C ILE A 122 20.93 8.69 -16.83
N SER A 123 20.93 8.34 -18.11
CA SER A 123 20.03 8.93 -19.12
C SER A 123 19.06 7.87 -19.65
N ARG A 124 17.78 8.20 -19.69
CA ARG A 124 16.65 7.38 -20.16
C ARG A 124 15.77 8.22 -21.10
N ASN A 125 14.82 7.60 -21.78
CA ASN A 125 13.78 8.30 -22.54
C ASN A 125 12.39 8.05 -21.96
N PHE A 126 11.53 9.06 -22.03
CA PHE A 126 10.09 8.91 -21.89
C PHE A 126 9.47 9.44 -23.19
N ASP A 127 9.16 8.54 -24.11
CA ASP A 127 8.82 8.86 -25.50
C ASP A 127 9.91 9.76 -26.15
N ASP A 128 9.55 10.97 -26.60
CA ASP A 128 10.46 11.98 -27.16
C ASP A 128 11.13 12.87 -26.08
N VAL A 129 10.95 12.58 -24.79
CA VAL A 129 11.58 13.33 -23.70
C VAL A 129 12.82 12.61 -23.20
N ASP A 130 13.98 13.28 -23.27
CA ASP A 130 15.20 12.80 -22.61
C ASP A 130 15.12 13.09 -21.11
N ILE A 131 15.31 12.07 -20.28
CA ILE A 131 15.37 12.18 -18.82
C ILE A 131 16.77 11.81 -18.37
N THR A 132 17.47 12.74 -17.74
CA THR A 132 18.81 12.50 -17.19
C THR A 132 18.84 12.76 -15.70
N THR A 133 19.22 11.76 -14.93
CA THR A 133 19.32 11.79 -13.46
C THR A 133 20.78 11.68 -13.03
N TRP A 134 21.18 12.51 -12.07
CA TRP A 134 22.47 12.44 -11.39
C TRP A 134 22.26 12.03 -9.94
N TYR A 135 22.95 10.98 -9.52
CA TYR A 135 23.04 10.52 -8.13
C TYR A 135 24.40 10.92 -7.60
N THR A 136 24.43 11.71 -6.53
CA THR A 136 25.67 12.17 -5.91
C THR A 136 25.70 11.79 -4.43
N LEU A 137 26.75 11.10 -4.02
CA LEU A 137 27.02 10.79 -2.62
C LEU A 137 28.41 11.33 -2.21
N GLU A 138 28.46 12.05 -1.10
CA GLU A 138 29.70 12.61 -0.54
C GLU A 138 30.05 11.91 0.77
N SER A 139 31.35 11.85 1.11
CA SER A 139 31.81 11.37 2.42
C SER A 139 31.23 12.24 3.54
N GLY A 140 30.78 11.62 4.62
CA GLY A 140 30.15 12.28 5.76
C GLY A 140 28.72 12.73 5.53
N SER A 141 28.14 12.45 4.35
CA SER A 141 26.74 12.76 4.06
C SER A 141 25.84 11.60 4.45
N ASP A 142 24.71 11.88 5.08
CA ASP A 142 23.63 10.91 5.32
C ASP A 142 22.62 10.90 4.16
N SER A 143 22.98 11.49 3.02
CA SER A 143 22.03 11.79 1.95
C SER A 143 22.60 11.67 0.55
N ILE A 144 21.76 11.19 -0.37
CA ILE A 144 21.99 11.20 -1.81
C ILE A 144 21.40 12.50 -2.36
N LEU A 145 22.22 13.29 -3.06
CA LEU A 145 21.72 14.43 -3.83
C LEU A 145 21.23 13.93 -5.19
N LEU A 146 19.98 14.23 -5.50
CA LEU A 146 19.31 13.83 -6.72
C LEU A 146 19.05 15.07 -7.58
N LYS A 147 19.45 15.01 -8.83
CA LYS A 147 19.12 16.02 -9.83
C LYS A 147 18.60 15.31 -11.06
N THR A 148 17.42 15.68 -11.53
CA THR A 148 16.88 15.18 -12.80
C THR A 148 16.61 16.33 -13.75
N THR A 149 16.99 16.19 -15.02
CA THR A 149 16.64 17.12 -16.09
C THR A 149 15.82 16.39 -17.15
N MET A 150 14.66 16.96 -17.50
CA MET A 150 13.83 16.53 -18.62
C MET A 150 14.04 17.50 -19.79
N THR A 151 14.24 16.99 -21.01
CA THR A 151 14.35 17.79 -22.23
C THR A 151 13.43 17.23 -23.30
N ASN A 152 12.46 18.03 -23.77
CA ASN A 152 11.53 17.60 -24.81
C ASN A 152 12.19 17.72 -26.19
N GLN A 153 12.46 16.58 -26.83
CA GLN A 153 13.01 16.51 -28.19
C GLN A 153 11.93 16.43 -29.27
N GLY A 154 10.66 16.29 -28.87
CA GLY A 154 9.51 16.23 -29.74
C GLY A 154 9.08 17.60 -30.27
N ASP A 155 8.02 17.62 -31.07
CA ASP A 155 7.52 18.82 -31.74
C ASP A 155 6.25 19.42 -31.08
N GLN A 156 5.68 18.73 -30.07
CA GLN A 156 4.52 19.17 -29.30
C GLN A 156 4.90 19.63 -27.89
N ALA A 157 4.12 20.56 -27.33
CA ALA A 157 4.19 20.86 -25.91
C ALA A 157 3.52 19.75 -25.11
N LEU A 158 4.13 19.35 -24.00
CA LEU A 158 3.65 18.29 -23.12
C LEU A 158 3.22 18.89 -21.79
N GLU A 159 2.03 18.55 -21.32
CA GLU A 159 1.59 18.81 -19.94
C GLU A 159 1.85 17.55 -19.12
N LEU A 160 2.67 17.68 -18.07
CA LEU A 160 3.22 16.55 -17.34
C LEU A 160 3.14 16.77 -15.83
N GLU A 161 3.00 15.68 -15.09
CA GLU A 161 3.20 15.64 -13.63
C GLU A 161 4.42 14.79 -13.33
N SER A 162 5.52 15.39 -12.88
CA SER A 162 6.79 14.66 -12.76
C SER A 162 7.55 15.00 -11.49
N GLY A 163 8.34 14.04 -10.99
CA GLY A 163 9.11 14.22 -9.78
C GLY A 163 9.71 12.92 -9.24
N HIS A 164 10.53 13.06 -8.22
CA HIS A 164 11.10 11.97 -7.45
C HIS A 164 10.08 11.39 -6.50
N THR A 165 10.25 10.11 -6.22
CA THR A 165 9.37 9.28 -5.41
C THR A 165 10.20 8.44 -4.46
N ILE A 166 9.57 7.93 -3.41
CA ILE A 166 10.14 6.90 -2.53
C ILE A 166 9.03 5.91 -2.16
N TRP A 167 9.27 4.65 -2.47
CA TRP A 167 8.36 3.54 -2.21
C TRP A 167 9.09 2.55 -1.31
N PRO A 168 8.85 2.62 0.02
CA PRO A 168 9.45 1.66 0.93
C PRO A 168 8.86 0.27 0.68
N ASP A 169 9.68 -0.78 0.81
CA ASP A 169 9.23 -2.18 0.76
C ASP A 169 8.69 -2.67 2.13
N THR A 170 8.89 -1.87 3.18
CA THR A 170 8.59 -2.23 4.55
C THR A 170 8.35 -1.00 5.43
N GLY A 171 7.90 -1.24 6.66
CA GLY A 171 7.66 -0.19 7.64
C GLY A 171 6.44 0.68 7.33
N TYR A 172 6.57 1.98 7.59
CA TYR A 172 5.48 2.93 7.78
C TYR A 172 5.71 4.23 7.05
N GLN A 173 4.62 5.00 6.88
CA GLN A 173 4.67 6.28 6.19
C GLN A 173 4.26 7.40 7.11
N PHE A 174 5.12 8.41 7.19
CA PHE A 174 4.82 9.66 7.84
C PHE A 174 4.60 10.70 6.75
N ALA A 175 3.32 10.97 6.50
CA ALA A 175 2.84 11.89 5.49
C ALA A 175 3.45 13.29 5.66
N ILE A 176 3.40 14.07 4.58
CA ILE A 176 3.81 15.47 4.60
C ILE A 176 2.92 16.23 5.59
N ALA A 177 3.54 16.87 6.57
CA ALA A 177 2.82 17.56 7.63
C ALA A 177 1.84 18.60 7.03
N GLY A 178 0.58 18.59 7.45
CA GLY A 178 -0.50 19.41 6.89
C GLY A 178 -1.28 18.79 5.72
N LEU A 179 -0.83 17.63 5.20
CA LEU A 179 -1.49 16.88 4.13
C LEU A 179 -1.89 15.45 4.55
N GLU A 180 -1.86 15.14 5.85
CA GLU A 180 -2.12 13.79 6.35
C GLU A 180 -3.51 13.27 5.93
N GLY A 181 -3.58 11.98 5.59
CA GLY A 181 -4.84 11.31 5.21
C GLY A 181 -5.34 11.61 3.79
N ASN A 182 -4.57 12.31 2.96
CA ASN A 182 -4.91 12.53 1.56
C ASN A 182 -4.07 11.63 0.66
N GLU A 183 -4.74 10.81 -0.16
CA GLU A 183 -4.08 10.01 -1.19
C GLU A 183 -3.44 10.93 -2.24
N GLU A 184 -4.17 11.96 -2.68
CA GLU A 184 -3.70 13.02 -3.57
C GLU A 184 -4.10 14.40 -3.04
N ALA A 185 -3.20 15.38 -3.12
CA ALA A 185 -3.49 16.75 -2.71
C ALA A 185 -2.51 17.77 -3.31
N MET A 186 -2.97 19.01 -3.47
CA MET A 186 -2.08 20.15 -3.73
C MET A 186 -1.30 20.51 -2.45
N ALA A 187 -0.06 20.95 -2.62
CA ALA A 187 0.86 21.30 -1.52
C ALA A 187 0.54 22.62 -0.81
N THR A 188 -0.62 23.25 -1.07
CA THR A 188 -1.00 24.56 -0.52
C THR A 188 -0.97 24.61 1.00
N ASN A 189 -1.30 23.50 1.67
CA ASN A 189 -1.32 23.38 3.13
C ASN A 189 -0.09 22.66 3.69
N ALA A 190 0.89 22.30 2.85
CA ALA A 190 2.07 21.58 3.29
C ALA A 190 2.92 22.45 4.24
N LEU A 191 3.23 21.90 5.41
CA LEU A 191 4.11 22.52 6.41
C LEU A 191 5.58 22.13 6.21
N THR A 192 5.82 21.11 5.40
CA THR A 192 7.15 20.56 5.04
C THR A 192 7.20 20.22 3.56
N ASP A 193 8.41 20.06 3.03
CA ASP A 193 8.69 19.63 1.66
C ASP A 193 9.39 18.27 1.65
N ARG A 194 8.97 17.41 2.57
CA ARG A 194 9.50 16.06 2.74
C ARG A 194 8.38 15.07 3.09
N MET A 195 8.48 13.87 2.54
CA MET A 195 7.83 12.66 3.02
C MET A 195 8.86 11.81 3.77
N VAL A 196 8.42 11.03 4.76
CA VAL A 196 9.30 10.10 5.50
C VAL A 196 8.72 8.69 5.49
N ALA A 197 9.52 7.72 5.06
CA ALA A 197 9.29 6.30 5.33
C ALA A 197 10.10 5.90 6.58
N TYR A 198 9.56 5.06 7.46
CA TYR A 198 10.23 4.75 8.72
C TYR A 198 9.79 3.43 9.34
N ASP A 199 10.62 2.90 10.22
CA ASP A 199 10.22 2.00 11.31
C ASP A 199 11.01 2.36 12.57
N ARG A 200 11.02 1.50 13.57
CA ARG A 200 11.68 1.70 14.86
C ARG A 200 13.18 1.95 14.73
N ASP A 201 13.82 1.26 13.79
CA ASP A 201 15.27 1.18 13.65
C ASP A 201 15.81 1.74 12.33
N TRP A 202 14.99 2.44 11.55
CA TRP A 202 15.43 3.20 10.38
C TRP A 202 14.40 4.30 10.02
N ALA A 203 14.85 5.36 9.34
CA ALA A 203 13.95 6.34 8.73
C ALA A 203 14.59 6.98 7.50
N PHE A 204 13.85 7.02 6.39
CA PHE A 204 14.28 7.60 5.12
C PHE A 204 13.40 8.78 4.75
N ALA A 205 13.99 9.89 4.31
CA ALA A 205 13.27 11.09 3.93
C ALA A 205 13.57 11.51 2.50
N LEU A 206 12.53 11.66 1.69
CA LEU A 206 12.61 12.33 0.41
C LEU A 206 12.31 13.82 0.59
N HIS A 207 13.30 14.68 0.39
CA HIS A 207 13.13 16.14 0.39
C HIS A 207 12.99 16.65 -1.04
N ALA A 208 11.81 17.13 -1.43
CA ALA A 208 11.51 17.59 -2.78
C ALA A 208 10.95 19.03 -2.79
N PRO A 209 11.79 20.07 -2.65
CA PRO A 209 11.34 21.46 -2.51
C PRO A 209 10.58 22.04 -3.71
N TYR A 210 10.59 21.37 -4.86
CA TYR A 210 9.90 21.81 -6.06
C TYR A 210 8.44 21.36 -6.14
N PHE A 211 8.01 20.41 -5.30
CA PHE A 211 6.71 19.78 -5.44
C PHE A 211 5.57 20.80 -5.26
N ASP A 212 4.49 20.62 -6.00
CA ASP A 212 3.24 21.36 -5.84
C ASP A 212 2.05 20.46 -5.54
N ARG A 213 2.23 19.14 -5.64
CA ARG A 213 1.21 18.13 -5.35
C ARG A 213 1.83 16.82 -4.90
N ILE A 214 0.99 16.00 -4.26
CA ILE A 214 1.31 14.66 -3.83
C ILE A 214 0.38 13.66 -4.49
N LYS A 215 0.89 12.44 -4.72
CA LYS A 215 0.09 11.24 -4.97
C LYS A 215 0.53 10.12 -4.02
N TYR A 216 -0.31 9.11 -3.88
CA TYR A 216 -0.07 7.93 -3.04
C TYR A 216 0.39 8.28 -1.62
N ASN A 217 -0.34 9.17 -0.94
CA ASN A 217 -0.06 9.63 0.43
C ASN A 217 1.32 10.31 0.59
N GLY A 218 1.86 10.87 -0.50
CA GLY A 218 3.12 11.62 -0.49
C GLY A 218 4.36 10.82 -0.85
N ARG A 219 4.24 9.50 -1.15
CA ARG A 219 5.32 8.73 -1.77
C ARG A 219 5.79 9.39 -3.05
N ASP A 220 4.85 9.95 -3.79
CA ASP A 220 5.09 10.69 -5.03
C ASP A 220 5.02 12.18 -4.80
N MET A 221 6.16 12.87 -4.93
CA MET A 221 6.27 14.32 -4.76
C MET A 221 6.46 14.98 -6.13
N TYR A 222 5.34 15.37 -6.74
CA TYR A 222 5.28 15.87 -8.11
C TYR A 222 5.17 17.38 -8.23
N LEU A 223 5.60 17.87 -9.39
CA LEU A 223 5.30 19.19 -9.91
C LEU A 223 4.48 19.02 -11.19
N GLY A 224 3.34 19.71 -11.28
CA GLY A 224 2.65 19.91 -12.55
C GLY A 224 3.36 20.95 -13.41
N HIS A 225 3.64 20.63 -14.68
CA HIS A 225 4.38 21.53 -15.57
C HIS A 225 4.10 21.30 -17.06
N THR A 226 4.28 22.37 -17.83
CA THR A 226 4.39 22.30 -19.29
C THR A 226 5.85 22.23 -19.70
N LEU A 227 6.18 21.36 -20.67
CA LEU A 227 7.48 21.25 -21.31
C LEU A 227 7.36 21.44 -22.83
N LYS A 228 7.73 22.61 -23.33
CA LYS A 228 7.64 22.94 -24.77
C LYS A 228 8.72 22.23 -25.60
N PRO A 229 8.58 22.14 -26.93
CA PRO A 229 9.63 21.63 -27.82
C PRO A 229 10.98 22.31 -27.57
N GLY A 230 12.03 21.51 -27.35
CA GLY A 230 13.39 21.95 -27.03
C GLY A 230 13.59 22.54 -25.63
N GLU A 231 12.53 22.68 -24.82
CA GLU A 231 12.63 23.16 -23.45
C GLU A 231 13.24 22.10 -22.54
N SER A 232 13.98 22.55 -21.53
CA SER A 232 14.49 21.69 -20.47
C SER A 232 14.02 22.17 -19.10
N ARG A 233 13.66 21.24 -18.23
CA ARG A 233 13.29 21.50 -16.83
C ARG A 233 14.14 20.65 -15.89
N THR A 234 14.52 21.21 -14.74
CA THR A 234 15.36 20.52 -13.75
C THR A 234 14.66 20.44 -12.40
N PHE A 235 14.77 19.28 -11.76
CA PHE A 235 14.21 18.92 -10.47
C PHE A 235 15.38 18.56 -9.54
N ASN A 236 15.44 19.17 -8.36
CA ASN A 236 16.47 18.86 -7.35
C ASN A 236 15.79 18.37 -6.08
N SER A 237 16.22 17.22 -5.58
CA SER A 237 15.77 16.61 -4.34
C SER A 237 16.94 15.99 -3.58
N GLN A 238 16.67 15.52 -2.37
CA GLN A 238 17.63 14.84 -1.52
C GLN A 238 16.95 13.65 -0.87
N LEU A 239 17.57 12.47 -0.96
CA LEU A 239 17.12 11.26 -0.29
C LEU A 239 18.04 11.00 0.90
N GLN A 240 17.51 11.13 2.11
CA GLN A 240 18.26 11.04 3.37
C GLN A 240 17.97 9.71 4.07
N ALA A 241 19.00 9.07 4.62
CA ALA A 241 18.87 7.86 5.44
C ALA A 241 19.31 8.10 6.88
N VAL A 242 18.49 7.66 7.84
CA VAL A 242 18.76 7.73 9.28
C VAL A 242 18.80 6.32 9.87
N PRO A 243 19.80 5.99 10.70
CA PRO A 243 20.02 4.62 11.21
C PRO A 243 19.07 4.23 12.36
N ASN A 244 18.03 5.00 12.62
CA ASN A 244 16.98 4.70 13.59
C ASN A 244 15.71 5.48 13.22
N GLY A 245 14.59 5.15 13.85
CA GLY A 245 13.32 5.84 13.66
C GLY A 245 13.24 7.25 14.26
N ASP A 246 14.35 7.94 14.53
CA ASP A 246 14.34 9.31 15.07
C ASP A 246 14.26 10.34 13.93
N LEU A 247 13.27 11.24 13.97
CA LEU A 247 13.15 12.28 12.94
C LEU A 247 14.00 13.52 13.21
N ALA A 248 14.62 13.65 14.38
CA ALA A 248 15.43 14.82 14.71
C ALA A 248 16.56 15.11 13.69
N PRO A 249 17.32 14.11 13.17
CA PRO A 249 18.30 14.33 12.10
C PRO A 249 17.69 14.86 10.81
N ILE A 250 16.51 14.36 10.43
CA ILE A 250 15.77 14.80 9.22
C ILE A 250 15.34 16.26 9.36
N ILE A 251 14.78 16.64 10.52
CA ILE A 251 14.36 18.02 10.77
C ILE A 251 15.55 18.97 10.82
N LYS A 252 16.68 18.52 11.38
CA LYS A 252 17.93 19.29 11.38
C LYS A 252 18.44 19.55 9.95
N ALA A 253 18.42 18.52 9.09
CA ALA A 253 18.81 18.64 7.69
C ALA A 253 17.88 19.60 6.92
N GLU A 254 16.56 19.48 7.14
CA GLU A 254 15.56 20.38 6.55
C GLU A 254 15.81 21.85 6.97
N ALA A 255 16.01 22.10 8.26
CA ALA A 255 16.27 23.43 8.79
C ALA A 255 17.55 24.04 8.22
N ALA A 256 18.62 23.24 8.09
CA ALA A 256 19.88 23.66 7.50
C ALA A 256 19.71 24.03 6.02
N ARG A 257 19.04 23.17 5.23
CA ARG A 257 18.75 23.41 3.80
C ARG A 257 17.93 24.69 3.59
N LYS A 258 16.91 24.91 4.42
CA LYS A 258 16.05 26.10 4.39
C LYS A 258 16.66 27.33 5.09
N LYS A 259 17.82 27.20 5.72
CA LYS A 259 18.49 28.24 6.52
C LYS A 259 17.59 28.80 7.64
N ILE A 260 16.77 27.94 8.26
CA ILE A 260 15.88 28.31 9.36
C ILE A 260 16.66 28.17 10.68
N PRO A 261 16.70 29.21 11.53
CA PRO A 261 17.34 29.09 12.85
C PRO A 261 16.65 28.05 13.73
N THR A 262 17.42 27.31 14.53
CA THR A 262 16.89 26.30 15.46
C THR A 262 17.06 26.71 16.92
N GLY A 263 16.36 26.03 17.83
CA GLY A 263 16.58 26.02 19.27
C GLY A 263 16.36 24.61 19.83
N ASN A 264 16.97 24.29 20.96
CA ASN A 264 16.98 22.95 21.53
C ASN A 264 15.90 22.78 22.60
N ILE A 265 15.21 21.65 22.55
CA ILE A 265 14.46 21.09 23.67
C ILE A 265 15.16 19.82 24.16
N SER A 266 15.15 19.59 25.46
CA SER A 266 15.70 18.37 26.07
C SER A 266 14.95 18.02 27.34
N GLY A 267 15.11 16.80 27.83
CA GLY A 267 14.53 16.38 29.10
C GLY A 267 14.40 14.87 29.21
N GLN A 268 13.48 14.41 30.04
CA GLN A 268 13.25 12.99 30.28
C GLN A 268 11.81 12.53 30.09
N ILE A 269 11.65 11.24 29.76
CA ILE A 269 10.37 10.53 29.72
C ILE A 269 10.37 9.40 30.74
N ARG A 270 9.35 9.35 31.62
CA ARG A 270 9.20 8.33 32.67
C ARG A 270 7.74 7.88 32.80
N ALA A 271 7.53 6.59 33.03
CA ALA A 271 6.25 6.05 33.49
C ALA A 271 5.93 6.49 34.93
N GLU A 272 4.68 6.31 35.37
CA GLU A 272 4.24 6.60 36.76
C GLU A 272 5.07 5.88 37.83
N ASN A 273 5.57 4.69 37.54
CA ASN A 273 6.44 3.93 38.44
C ASN A 273 7.93 4.37 38.41
N GLY A 274 8.26 5.41 37.63
CA GLY A 274 9.62 5.92 37.46
C GLY A 274 10.51 5.15 36.47
N SER A 275 10.00 4.08 35.85
CA SER A 275 10.74 3.34 34.82
C SER A 275 10.77 4.10 33.48
N VAL A 276 11.68 3.69 32.58
CA VAL A 276 11.68 4.14 31.17
C VAL A 276 10.68 3.27 30.41
N PRO A 277 9.61 3.82 29.85
CA PRO A 277 8.73 3.07 28.96
C PRO A 277 9.50 2.57 27.72
N ASN A 278 9.12 1.41 27.21
CA ASN A 278 9.64 0.95 25.92
C ASN A 278 9.23 1.91 24.81
N ASP A 279 10.14 2.17 23.87
CA ASP A 279 9.89 3.01 22.68
C ASP A 279 9.38 4.41 23.05
N ALA A 280 9.85 4.97 24.17
CA ALA A 280 9.45 6.30 24.60
C ALA A 280 9.89 7.36 23.58
N ILE A 281 8.94 8.21 23.17
CA ILE A 281 9.20 9.30 22.23
C ILE A 281 8.58 10.61 22.72
N VAL A 282 9.14 11.74 22.27
CA VAL A 282 8.47 13.03 22.34
C VAL A 282 7.84 13.31 20.97
N MET A 283 6.53 13.50 20.95
CA MET A 283 5.78 13.94 19.78
C MET A 283 5.78 15.46 19.67
N ILE A 284 5.95 15.97 18.46
CA ILE A 284 5.96 17.38 18.13
C ILE A 284 4.84 17.64 17.12
N GLU A 285 3.94 18.54 17.49
CA GLU A 285 2.86 19.02 16.63
C GLU A 285 3.09 20.49 16.26
N LYS A 286 2.72 20.83 15.03
CA LYS A 286 2.79 22.18 14.49
C LYS A 286 1.44 22.52 13.85
N GLN A 287 0.81 23.60 14.31
CA GLN A 287 -0.53 24.00 13.85
C GLN A 287 -1.60 22.89 13.99
N GLY A 288 -1.46 22.01 14.99
CA GLY A 288 -2.38 20.89 15.22
C GLY A 288 -2.11 19.65 14.35
N HIS A 289 -1.06 19.68 13.53
CA HIS A 289 -0.64 18.57 12.69
C HIS A 289 0.60 17.88 13.28
N PRO A 290 0.70 16.54 13.26
CA PRO A 290 1.95 15.84 13.52
C PRO A 290 3.08 16.41 12.65
N TYR A 291 4.17 16.84 13.27
CA TYR A 291 5.28 17.48 12.56
C TYR A 291 6.55 16.63 12.58
N ALA A 292 6.89 16.05 13.73
CA ALA A 292 8.04 15.17 13.93
C ALA A 292 7.92 14.43 15.28
N TRP A 293 8.85 13.52 15.54
CA TRP A 293 9.13 13.00 16.88
C TRP A 293 10.63 12.81 17.10
N THR A 294 11.02 12.59 18.35
CA THR A 294 12.39 12.16 18.70
C THR A 294 12.35 11.02 19.71
N LEU A 295 13.32 10.11 19.60
CA LEU A 295 13.42 8.93 20.47
C LEU A 295 14.04 9.32 21.82
N ALA A 296 13.48 8.82 22.91
CA ALA A 296 14.03 9.02 24.26
C ALA A 296 14.94 7.84 24.66
N GLN A 297 16.22 7.93 24.32
CA GLN A 297 17.20 6.91 24.68
C GLN A 297 17.46 6.87 26.19
N LYS A 298 17.22 5.71 26.82
CA LYS A 298 17.28 5.54 28.28
C LYS A 298 16.38 6.54 29.03
N GLY A 299 15.32 6.98 28.38
CA GLY A 299 14.37 7.97 28.89
C GLY A 299 14.86 9.40 28.82
N MET A 300 15.96 9.70 28.12
CA MET A 300 16.45 11.06 27.88
C MET A 300 16.30 11.40 26.39
N TYR A 301 15.93 12.65 26.09
CA TYR A 301 15.82 13.11 24.70
C TYR A 301 16.46 14.50 24.52
N SER A 302 16.82 14.83 23.29
CA SER A 302 17.23 16.18 22.89
C SER A 302 16.91 16.39 21.40
N PHE A 303 16.36 17.55 21.07
CA PHE A 303 15.90 17.86 19.73
C PHE A 303 16.09 19.35 19.41
N ASP A 304 16.91 19.63 18.39
CA ASP A 304 16.96 20.95 17.75
C ASP A 304 15.76 21.16 16.81
N LEU A 305 14.80 21.96 17.27
CA LEU A 305 13.61 22.32 16.50
C LEU A 305 13.79 23.64 15.74
N PRO A 306 13.22 23.78 14.53
CA PRO A 306 13.19 25.06 13.82
C PRO A 306 12.42 26.13 14.61
N LYS A 307 12.81 27.39 14.47
CA LYS A 307 12.10 28.54 15.06
C LYS A 307 10.60 28.47 14.71
N GLY A 308 9.74 28.52 15.72
CA GLY A 308 8.29 28.42 15.54
C GLY A 308 7.56 28.12 16.85
N GLU A 309 6.24 27.95 16.73
CA GLU A 309 5.35 27.55 17.82
C GLU A 309 4.96 26.08 17.64
N TYR A 310 5.00 25.32 18.74
CA TYR A 310 4.74 23.88 18.75
C TYR A 310 3.91 23.46 19.96
N GLN A 311 3.28 22.29 19.84
CA GLN A 311 2.75 21.54 20.97
C GLN A 311 3.53 20.24 21.10
N VAL A 312 3.86 19.84 22.33
CA VAL A 312 4.71 18.68 22.59
C VAL A 312 4.17 17.83 23.74
N TYR A 313 4.31 16.51 23.61
CA TYR A 313 3.96 15.54 24.65
C TYR A 313 4.83 14.29 24.55
N GLY A 314 5.01 13.61 25.68
CA GLY A 314 5.65 12.29 25.74
C GLY A 314 4.62 11.17 25.55
N THR A 315 5.01 10.13 24.81
CA THR A 315 4.22 8.92 24.64
C THR A 315 5.14 7.70 24.52
N ALA A 316 4.56 6.51 24.56
CA ALA A 316 5.27 5.24 24.49
C ALA A 316 4.32 4.09 24.14
N THR A 317 4.86 2.94 23.75
CA THR A 317 4.08 1.75 23.38
C THR A 317 3.02 1.41 24.43
N GLY A 318 1.75 1.47 24.02
CA GLY A 318 0.57 1.19 24.86
C GLY A 318 0.33 2.11 26.06
N HIS A 319 1.14 3.16 26.28
CA HIS A 319 0.98 4.07 27.42
C HIS A 319 0.03 5.22 27.09
N ALA A 320 -0.60 5.80 28.11
CA ALA A 320 -1.33 7.06 27.93
C ALA A 320 -0.35 8.21 27.60
N ASN A 321 -0.79 9.13 26.74
CA ASN A 321 -0.02 10.34 26.44
C ASN A 321 0.15 11.20 27.71
N SER A 322 1.30 11.84 27.87
CA SER A 322 1.47 12.88 28.89
C SER A 322 0.59 14.10 28.59
N SER A 323 0.47 15.02 29.55
CA SER A 323 -0.14 16.33 29.29
C SER A 323 0.60 17.09 28.18
N LEU A 324 -0.18 17.74 27.33
CA LEU A 324 0.29 18.56 26.22
C LEU A 324 0.90 19.87 26.73
N GLN A 325 2.05 20.26 26.18
CA GLN A 325 2.74 21.51 26.51
C GLN A 325 2.92 22.37 25.26
N THR A 326 2.54 23.65 25.33
CA THR A 326 2.79 24.61 24.25
C THR A 326 4.14 25.29 24.45
N ILE A 327 4.96 25.32 23.40
CA ILE A 327 6.31 25.89 23.44
C ILE A 327 6.58 26.81 22.26
N SER A 328 7.41 27.83 22.49
CA SER A 328 7.90 28.75 21.47
C SER A 328 9.41 28.58 21.31
N ILE A 329 9.87 28.23 20.11
CA ILE A 329 11.29 28.05 19.81
C ILE A 329 11.85 29.32 19.18
N SER A 330 12.89 29.86 19.80
CA SER A 330 13.68 30.97 19.25
C SER A 330 15.11 30.54 18.95
N LYS A 331 15.82 31.34 18.15
CA LYS A 331 17.20 31.04 17.73
C LYS A 331 18.09 30.77 18.95
N ASN A 332 18.74 29.61 18.97
CA ASN A 332 19.64 29.14 20.01
C ASN A 332 19.00 29.07 21.41
N SER A 333 17.67 29.06 21.51
CA SER A 333 16.99 28.81 22.78
C SER A 333 17.30 27.40 23.30
N GLN A 334 17.22 27.24 24.61
CA GLN A 334 17.43 25.97 25.32
C GLN A 334 16.28 25.84 26.31
N GLN A 335 15.52 24.75 26.22
CA GLN A 335 14.37 24.49 27.10
C GLN A 335 14.46 23.06 27.62
N THR A 336 14.16 22.89 28.91
CA THR A 336 14.09 21.57 29.54
C THR A 336 12.63 21.24 29.83
N LEU A 337 12.12 20.14 29.27
CA LEU A 337 10.74 19.68 29.43
C LEU A 337 10.75 18.21 29.84
N ASP A 338 10.16 17.91 30.99
CA ASP A 338 10.06 16.55 31.49
C ASP A 338 8.63 16.02 31.31
N PHE A 339 8.53 14.80 30.76
CA PHE A 339 7.28 14.07 30.59
C PHE A 339 7.27 12.88 31.54
N THR A 340 6.75 13.10 32.74
CA THR A 340 6.69 12.06 33.77
C THR A 340 5.25 11.64 34.02
N GLY A 341 5.05 10.40 34.48
CA GLY A 341 3.72 9.90 34.80
C GLY A 341 2.95 9.34 33.61
N LEU A 342 3.63 8.79 32.60
CA LEU A 342 2.94 8.03 31.55
C LEU A 342 2.25 6.81 32.20
N THR A 343 0.92 6.76 32.14
CA THR A 343 0.11 5.71 32.73
C THR A 343 0.30 4.40 31.96
N ALA A 344 0.48 3.30 32.69
CA ALA A 344 0.81 2.00 32.13
C ALA A 344 -0.34 1.41 31.27
N PRO A 345 -0.04 0.56 30.27
CA PRO A 345 -1.05 -0.06 29.42
C PRO A 345 -2.10 -0.86 30.18
N ALA A 346 -3.26 -1.03 29.55
CA ALA A 346 -4.33 -1.95 29.91
C ALA A 346 -4.46 -3.04 28.84
N LYS A 347 -5.07 -4.18 29.21
CA LYS A 347 -5.35 -5.28 28.27
C LYS A 347 -6.83 -5.42 27.98
N LEU A 348 -7.18 -5.67 26.71
CA LEU A 348 -8.51 -6.06 26.27
C LEU A 348 -8.44 -7.46 25.65
N SER A 349 -9.20 -8.40 26.20
CA SER A 349 -9.32 -9.78 25.74
C SER A 349 -10.71 -10.00 25.16
N LEU A 350 -10.79 -10.33 23.88
CA LEU A 350 -12.03 -10.50 23.14
C LEU A 350 -12.28 -11.97 22.80
N ARG A 351 -13.55 -12.38 22.90
CA ARG A 351 -14.08 -13.58 22.24
C ARG A 351 -15.24 -13.17 21.35
N ILE A 352 -15.24 -13.64 20.11
CA ILE A 352 -16.21 -13.25 19.09
C ILE A 352 -16.81 -14.54 18.53
N GLN A 353 -18.13 -14.62 18.56
CA GLN A 353 -18.87 -15.80 18.13
C GLN A 353 -20.16 -15.43 17.42
N GLU A 354 -20.63 -16.32 16.55
CA GLU A 354 -21.96 -16.22 15.96
C GLU A 354 -23.03 -16.29 17.08
N ALA A 355 -24.04 -15.43 16.99
CA ALA A 355 -24.99 -15.20 18.06
C ALA A 355 -25.84 -16.44 18.41
N THR A 356 -26.15 -17.27 17.42
CA THR A 356 -27.03 -18.45 17.55
C THR A 356 -26.26 -19.76 17.71
N SER A 357 -25.25 -20.03 16.90
CA SER A 357 -24.48 -21.28 16.90
C SER A 357 -23.35 -21.30 17.94
N ALA A 358 -22.93 -20.11 18.41
CA ALA A 358 -21.73 -19.91 19.23
C ALA A 358 -20.41 -20.37 18.56
N GLU A 359 -20.42 -20.56 17.24
CA GLU A 359 -19.21 -20.78 16.46
C GLU A 359 -18.29 -19.56 16.53
N ALA A 360 -16.98 -19.78 16.63
CA ALA A 360 -16.02 -18.69 16.65
C ALA A 360 -16.02 -17.94 15.31
N LYS A 361 -15.95 -16.60 15.36
CA LYS A 361 -16.01 -15.74 14.18
C LYS A 361 -14.77 -14.87 14.11
N ASP A 362 -14.05 -14.93 12.99
CA ASP A 362 -12.93 -14.00 12.77
C ASP A 362 -13.45 -12.59 12.62
N ALA A 363 -12.67 -11.61 13.09
CA ALA A 363 -13.08 -10.22 13.00
C ALA A 363 -11.91 -9.26 12.87
N ARG A 364 -12.19 -8.16 12.18
CA ARG A 364 -11.41 -6.92 12.21
C ARG A 364 -11.94 -6.08 13.37
N ILE A 365 -11.03 -5.56 14.18
CA ILE A 365 -11.31 -4.78 15.37
C ILE A 365 -10.67 -3.41 15.18
N THR A 366 -11.47 -2.36 15.12
CA THR A 366 -10.99 -1.00 14.82
C THR A 366 -11.32 -0.05 15.96
N ILE A 367 -10.37 0.79 16.38
CA ILE A 367 -10.63 1.90 17.30
C ILE A 367 -11.39 2.99 16.54
N ILE A 368 -12.68 3.17 16.86
CA ILE A 368 -13.52 4.26 16.34
C ILE A 368 -13.27 5.53 17.17
N GLU A 369 -13.35 5.39 18.49
CA GLU A 369 -13.05 6.45 19.46
C GLU A 369 -12.10 5.95 20.55
N GLY A 370 -11.24 6.83 21.04
CA GLY A 370 -10.21 6.51 22.06
C GLY A 370 -8.80 6.92 21.62
N GLN A 371 -7.81 6.68 22.48
CA GLN A 371 -6.42 7.02 22.16
C GLN A 371 -5.87 6.09 21.07
N ALA A 372 -5.42 6.67 19.95
CA ALA A 372 -4.66 5.97 18.93
C ALA A 372 -3.16 6.33 19.04
N PRO A 373 -2.24 5.37 18.84
CA PRO A 373 -0.82 5.68 18.75
C PRO A 373 -0.54 6.64 17.59
N PRO A 374 0.23 7.72 17.81
CA PRO A 374 0.54 8.69 16.75
C PRO A 374 1.63 8.21 15.78
N VAL A 375 2.34 7.14 16.14
CA VAL A 375 3.45 6.53 15.39
C VAL A 375 3.22 5.02 15.37
N GLU A 376 3.31 4.40 14.20
CA GLU A 376 2.75 3.06 13.97
C GLU A 376 3.55 1.93 14.65
N PHE A 377 4.85 2.13 14.91
CA PHE A 377 5.63 1.16 15.70
C PHE A 377 5.31 1.20 17.21
N LEU A 378 4.54 2.19 17.69
CA LEU A 378 4.04 2.25 19.08
C LEU A 378 2.73 1.48 19.28
N GLY A 379 2.07 1.09 18.18
CA GLY A 379 0.84 0.32 18.18
C GLY A 379 -0.03 0.61 16.96
N LYS A 380 -1.14 -0.13 16.86
CA LYS A 380 -2.06 -0.09 15.72
C LYS A 380 -3.41 0.51 16.12
N ARG A 381 -4.21 0.88 15.11
CA ARG A 381 -5.63 1.26 15.25
C ARG A 381 -6.59 0.15 14.86
N THR A 382 -6.11 -0.77 14.05
CA THR A 382 -6.81 -1.96 13.59
C THR A 382 -6.12 -3.19 14.15
N PHE A 383 -6.89 -4.21 14.47
CA PHE A 383 -6.44 -5.50 14.94
C PHE A 383 -7.29 -6.59 14.30
N PHE A 384 -6.81 -7.81 14.35
CA PHE A 384 -7.54 -8.97 13.85
C PHE A 384 -7.61 -10.03 14.94
N THR A 385 -8.66 -10.85 14.93
CA THR A 385 -8.67 -12.09 15.71
C THR A 385 -7.50 -13.00 15.32
N GLU A 386 -6.99 -13.79 16.26
CA GLU A 386 -5.91 -14.76 16.06
C GLU A 386 -6.25 -15.77 14.97
N LEU A 387 -5.21 -16.24 14.26
CA LEU A 387 -5.39 -17.32 13.29
C LEU A 387 -5.89 -18.59 14.01
N LEU A 388 -5.27 -18.96 15.12
CA LEU A 388 -5.67 -20.10 15.96
C LEU A 388 -5.45 -19.78 17.46
N PRO A 389 -6.45 -19.97 18.34
CA PRO A 389 -7.84 -20.27 18.01
C PRO A 389 -8.54 -19.05 17.38
N GLY A 390 -9.32 -19.28 16.31
CA GLY A 390 -10.13 -18.24 15.69
C GLY A 390 -11.13 -17.60 16.66
N GLY A 391 -11.55 -16.37 16.35
CA GLY A 391 -12.51 -15.61 17.17
C GLY A 391 -11.98 -15.11 18.51
N THR A 392 -10.67 -15.08 18.73
CA THR A 392 -10.05 -14.50 19.94
C THR A 392 -9.10 -13.38 19.60
N ALA A 393 -8.97 -12.35 20.44
CA ALA A 393 -7.96 -11.29 20.27
C ALA A 393 -7.49 -10.78 21.63
N GLU A 394 -6.21 -10.40 21.73
CA GLU A 394 -5.64 -9.71 22.91
C GLU A 394 -4.97 -8.40 22.48
N LEU A 395 -5.46 -7.29 23.01
CA LEU A 395 -4.95 -5.95 22.70
C LEU A 395 -4.30 -5.35 23.94
N SER A 396 -3.16 -4.67 23.76
CA SER A 396 -2.50 -3.89 24.81
C SER A 396 -2.56 -2.41 24.42
N LEU A 397 -3.36 -1.63 25.15
CA LEU A 397 -3.73 -0.26 24.76
C LEU A 397 -3.55 0.70 25.94
N ALA A 398 -3.52 2.00 25.64
CA ALA A 398 -3.54 3.02 26.68
C ALA A 398 -4.82 2.93 27.51
N PRO A 399 -4.78 3.17 28.83
CA PRO A 399 -6.00 3.25 29.62
C PRO A 399 -6.87 4.43 29.16
N GLY A 400 -8.19 4.25 29.19
CA GLY A 400 -9.14 5.23 28.67
C GLY A 400 -10.47 4.62 28.27
N SER A 401 -11.40 5.46 27.82
CA SER A 401 -12.66 5.01 27.22
C SER A 401 -12.48 4.85 25.72
N TYR A 402 -13.00 3.74 25.19
CA TYR A 402 -12.91 3.37 23.79
C TYR A 402 -14.26 2.94 23.25
N THR A 403 -14.44 3.23 21.96
CA THR A 403 -15.49 2.67 21.11
C THR A 403 -14.80 1.85 20.03
N PHE A 404 -15.06 0.54 19.99
CA PHE A 404 -14.52 -0.36 18.98
C PHE A 404 -15.60 -0.77 17.98
N GLY A 405 -15.23 -0.78 16.70
CA GLY A 405 -15.96 -1.49 15.65
C GLY A 405 -15.46 -2.93 15.56
N ILE A 406 -16.38 -3.88 15.55
CA ILE A 406 -16.10 -5.31 15.41
C ILE A 406 -16.77 -5.81 14.12
N ASP A 407 -15.95 -6.05 13.11
CA ASP A 407 -16.39 -6.40 11.76
C ASP A 407 -16.10 -7.87 11.49
N SER A 408 -17.14 -8.69 11.33
CA SER A 408 -17.03 -10.12 11.03
C SER A 408 -17.91 -10.48 9.83
N GLY A 409 -17.39 -10.23 8.63
CA GLY A 409 -18.21 -10.21 7.40
C GLY A 409 -19.20 -9.04 7.37
N ALA A 410 -18.84 -7.92 8.01
CA ALA A 410 -19.66 -6.71 8.06
C ALA A 410 -19.92 -6.16 6.64
N GLY A 411 -21.13 -5.67 6.39
CA GLY A 411 -21.57 -5.16 5.08
C GLY A 411 -22.08 -6.24 4.12
N PHE A 412 -21.78 -7.52 4.36
CA PHE A 412 -22.18 -8.64 3.49
C PHE A 412 -23.01 -9.70 4.21
N LEU A 413 -22.50 -10.19 5.34
CA LEU A 413 -23.09 -11.29 6.12
C LEU A 413 -23.70 -10.80 7.43
N THR A 414 -23.10 -9.76 8.00
CA THR A 414 -23.47 -9.20 9.31
C THR A 414 -23.43 -7.67 9.25
N LYS A 415 -23.93 -7.02 10.30
CA LYS A 415 -23.60 -5.62 10.59
C LYS A 415 -22.37 -5.53 11.48
N THR A 416 -21.64 -4.42 11.41
CA THR A 416 -20.62 -4.05 12.41
C THR A 416 -21.25 -4.03 13.81
N GLN A 417 -20.57 -4.64 14.78
CA GLN A 417 -20.94 -4.53 16.18
C GLN A 417 -20.13 -3.42 16.85
N ILE A 418 -20.76 -2.68 17.76
CA ILE A 418 -20.11 -1.61 18.53
C ILE A 418 -19.86 -2.09 19.95
N LEU A 419 -18.63 -1.90 20.43
CA LEU A 419 -18.22 -2.19 21.80
C LEU A 419 -17.71 -0.92 22.47
N ASP A 420 -18.47 -0.43 23.45
CA ASP A 420 -18.02 0.61 24.38
C ASP A 420 -17.35 -0.03 25.59
N VAL A 421 -16.11 0.37 25.89
CA VAL A 421 -15.36 -0.17 27.03
C VAL A 421 -14.44 0.87 27.65
N THR A 422 -14.36 0.87 28.97
CA THR A 422 -13.32 1.61 29.71
C THR A 422 -12.22 0.66 30.14
N LEU A 423 -10.99 0.98 29.73
CA LEU A 423 -9.78 0.26 30.06
C LEU A 423 -9.06 0.94 31.21
N GLU A 424 -8.81 0.19 32.28
CA GLU A 424 -8.11 0.66 33.47
C GLU A 424 -6.65 0.18 33.46
N SER A 425 -5.74 1.06 33.84
CA SER A 425 -4.30 0.78 33.81
C SER A 425 -3.93 -0.49 34.58
N GLY A 426 -3.10 -1.33 33.97
CA GLY A 426 -2.62 -2.59 34.55
C GLY A 426 -3.68 -3.69 34.70
N LYS A 427 -4.94 -3.45 34.29
CA LYS A 427 -6.03 -4.44 34.34
C LYS A 427 -6.23 -5.12 32.99
N THR A 428 -6.82 -6.31 33.04
CA THR A 428 -7.34 -7.02 31.87
C THR A 428 -8.86 -6.94 31.87
N ASN A 429 -9.44 -6.47 30.77
CA ASN A 429 -10.87 -6.42 30.52
C ASN A 429 -11.24 -7.57 29.58
N HIS A 430 -12.26 -8.36 29.90
CA HIS A 430 -12.71 -9.50 29.10
C HIS A 430 -14.09 -9.22 28.52
N GLN A 431 -14.24 -9.36 27.20
CA GLN A 431 -15.50 -9.14 26.50
C GLN A 431 -15.87 -10.33 25.62
N LEU A 432 -17.16 -10.66 25.62
CA LEU A 432 -17.77 -11.63 24.71
C LEU A 432 -18.71 -10.90 23.76
N ILE A 433 -18.42 -10.97 22.47
CA ILE A 433 -19.22 -10.36 21.41
C ILE A 433 -19.98 -11.46 20.67
N LYS A 434 -21.28 -11.25 20.51
CA LYS A 434 -22.17 -12.13 19.75
C LYS A 434 -22.60 -11.43 18.48
N VAL A 435 -22.22 -11.97 17.32
CA VAL A 435 -22.48 -11.37 16.01
C VAL A 435 -23.64 -12.12 15.34
N PRO A 436 -24.79 -11.45 15.08
CA PRO A 436 -25.87 -12.08 14.34
C PRO A 436 -25.55 -12.12 12.85
N GLN A 437 -25.71 -13.29 12.22
CA GLN A 437 -25.56 -13.47 10.78
C GLN A 437 -26.92 -13.45 10.06
N LEU A 438 -27.03 -12.63 9.01
CA LEU A 438 -28.28 -12.45 8.26
C LEU A 438 -28.44 -13.50 7.14
N THR A 439 -27.33 -13.88 6.49
CA THR A 439 -27.36 -14.79 5.33
C THR A 439 -26.14 -15.70 5.30
N HIS A 440 -26.25 -16.84 4.61
CA HIS A 440 -25.21 -17.88 4.51
C HIS A 440 -25.00 -18.31 3.05
N PRO A 441 -24.22 -17.54 2.26
CA PRO A 441 -24.08 -17.78 0.82
C PRO A 441 -23.65 -19.21 0.47
N ASN A 442 -22.76 -19.79 1.26
CA ASN A 442 -22.22 -21.13 1.04
C ASN A 442 -23.27 -22.25 1.13
N GLN A 443 -24.37 -22.03 1.85
CA GLN A 443 -25.50 -22.97 1.89
C GLN A 443 -26.27 -23.00 0.56
N HIS A 444 -26.02 -22.02 -0.31
CA HIS A 444 -26.58 -21.86 -1.64
C HIS A 444 -25.51 -21.98 -2.73
N HIS A 445 -24.35 -22.59 -2.43
CA HIS A 445 -23.23 -22.79 -3.38
C HIS A 445 -22.59 -21.49 -3.91
N TRP A 446 -22.79 -20.37 -3.22
CA TRP A 446 -22.13 -19.11 -3.51
C TRP A 446 -20.92 -18.93 -2.60
N TYR A 447 -19.78 -18.60 -3.18
CA TYR A 447 -18.51 -18.40 -2.48
C TYR A 447 -17.89 -17.07 -2.90
N GLY A 448 -17.26 -16.36 -1.97
CA GLY A 448 -16.65 -15.05 -2.19
C GLY A 448 -15.14 -15.03 -2.01
N ALA A 449 -14.44 -14.27 -2.87
CA ALA A 449 -13.02 -13.99 -2.78
C ALA A 449 -12.71 -12.52 -3.12
N ASP A 450 -11.65 -11.98 -2.52
CA ASP A 450 -11.04 -10.70 -2.89
C ASP A 450 -9.90 -10.99 -3.87
N LEU A 451 -10.12 -10.79 -5.18
CA LEU A 451 -9.24 -11.29 -6.25
C LEU A 451 -8.15 -10.29 -6.67
N HIS A 452 -7.83 -9.34 -5.79
CA HIS A 452 -6.69 -8.44 -5.92
C HIS A 452 -6.27 -7.98 -4.52
N HIS A 453 -5.19 -8.55 -3.99
CA HIS A 453 -4.74 -8.33 -2.62
C HIS A 453 -3.24 -8.62 -2.50
N HIS A 454 -2.52 -7.78 -1.76
CA HIS A 454 -1.07 -7.83 -1.60
C HIS A 454 -0.66 -8.13 -0.15
N GLY A 455 0.46 -8.84 -0.04
CA GLY A 455 1.05 -9.25 1.22
C GLY A 455 2.11 -8.25 1.67
N ASN A 456 3.36 -8.71 1.65
CA ASN A 456 4.52 -7.98 2.15
C ASN A 456 5.68 -7.98 1.14
N VAL A 457 5.34 -7.89 -0.14
CA VAL A 457 6.30 -7.76 -1.24
C VAL A 457 6.14 -6.36 -1.83
N LEU A 458 7.26 -5.71 -2.16
CA LEU A 458 7.30 -4.32 -2.58
C LEU A 458 6.49 -3.43 -1.63
N GLU A 459 5.58 -2.60 -2.13
CA GLU A 459 4.77 -1.66 -1.34
C GLU A 459 3.71 -2.32 -0.44
N GLY A 460 3.50 -3.64 -0.55
CA GLY A 460 2.74 -4.42 0.41
C GLY A 460 3.44 -4.44 1.78
N VAL A 461 2.72 -4.16 2.86
CA VAL A 461 3.29 -4.09 4.23
C VAL A 461 2.63 -5.07 5.20
N THR A 462 1.79 -5.98 4.70
CA THR A 462 0.98 -6.88 5.50
C THR A 462 1.60 -8.27 5.55
N PRO A 463 2.12 -8.74 6.70
CA PRO A 463 2.64 -10.10 6.80
C PRO A 463 1.59 -11.15 6.39
N PRO A 464 1.98 -12.26 5.73
CA PRO A 464 1.05 -13.27 5.20
C PRO A 464 0.00 -13.77 6.20
N GLU A 465 0.38 -14.00 7.46
CA GLU A 465 -0.57 -14.40 8.50
C GLU A 465 -1.65 -13.35 8.77
N ILE A 466 -1.27 -12.06 8.78
CA ILE A 466 -2.21 -10.96 9.00
C ILE A 466 -3.11 -10.77 7.78
N ALA A 467 -2.58 -10.90 6.56
CA ALA A 467 -3.38 -10.84 5.33
C ALA A 467 -4.44 -11.95 5.31
N VAL A 468 -4.08 -13.19 5.65
CA VAL A 468 -5.04 -14.29 5.81
C VAL A 468 -6.08 -13.97 6.89
N ARG A 469 -5.67 -13.48 8.07
CA ARG A 469 -6.61 -13.09 9.13
C ARG A 469 -7.56 -11.97 8.69
N ALA A 470 -7.09 -11.01 7.89
CA ALA A 470 -7.90 -9.93 7.36
C ALA A 470 -8.96 -10.43 6.37
N GLN A 471 -8.60 -11.36 5.49
CA GLN A 471 -9.53 -12.00 4.55
C GLN A 471 -10.57 -12.88 5.27
N LEU A 472 -10.17 -13.61 6.32
CA LEU A 472 -11.11 -14.39 7.14
C LEU A 472 -12.07 -13.49 7.93
N ALA A 473 -11.57 -12.38 8.47
CA ALA A 473 -12.37 -11.39 9.19
C ALA A 473 -13.50 -10.80 8.34
N THR A 474 -13.32 -10.73 7.02
CA THR A 474 -14.32 -10.20 6.09
C THR A 474 -15.27 -11.29 5.58
N GLY A 475 -15.14 -12.52 6.09
CA GLY A 475 -16.00 -13.65 5.77
C GLY A 475 -15.81 -14.17 4.34
N LEU A 476 -14.60 -14.06 3.79
CA LEU A 476 -14.28 -14.65 2.49
C LEU A 476 -14.12 -16.16 2.61
N ASP A 477 -14.52 -16.87 1.56
CA ASP A 477 -14.57 -18.33 1.52
C ASP A 477 -13.31 -18.96 0.92
N LEU A 478 -12.53 -18.13 0.23
CA LEU A 478 -11.22 -18.46 -0.30
C LEU A 478 -10.27 -17.32 0.06
N THR A 479 -9.04 -17.66 0.42
CA THR A 479 -7.96 -16.68 0.54
C THR A 479 -7.25 -16.51 -0.79
N PHE A 480 -6.74 -15.31 -1.08
CA PHE A 480 -6.06 -14.96 -2.31
C PHE A 480 -4.85 -14.08 -2.02
N ILE A 481 -3.81 -14.16 -2.85
CA ILE A 481 -2.68 -13.20 -2.83
C ILE A 481 -2.20 -13.03 -4.27
N SER A 482 -1.80 -11.81 -4.64
CA SER A 482 -1.28 -11.47 -5.97
C SER A 482 -0.12 -10.48 -5.83
N ASP A 483 0.90 -10.82 -5.05
CA ASP A 483 2.07 -9.96 -4.88
C ASP A 483 2.69 -9.62 -6.26
N HIS A 484 3.14 -8.37 -6.41
CA HIS A 484 3.78 -7.89 -7.63
C HIS A 484 4.97 -8.76 -8.06
N ASP A 485 4.88 -9.32 -9.26
CA ASP A 485 5.90 -10.10 -9.95
C ASP A 485 6.54 -11.23 -9.11
N SER A 486 5.90 -11.66 -8.01
CA SER A 486 6.47 -12.57 -7.01
C SER A 486 5.49 -13.63 -6.56
N THR A 487 6.00 -14.84 -6.32
CA THR A 487 5.24 -15.97 -5.76
C THR A 487 5.75 -16.39 -4.38
N ILE A 488 6.62 -15.58 -3.76
CA ILE A 488 7.36 -15.94 -2.54
C ILE A 488 6.42 -16.32 -1.37
N ASN A 489 5.25 -15.69 -1.32
CA ASN A 489 4.27 -15.89 -0.26
C ASN A 489 3.31 -17.06 -0.48
N HIS A 490 3.32 -17.72 -1.65
CA HIS A 490 2.33 -18.76 -1.97
C HIS A 490 2.35 -19.91 -0.97
N LYS A 491 3.55 -20.42 -0.65
CA LYS A 491 3.69 -21.54 0.29
C LYS A 491 3.15 -21.19 1.68
N ILE A 492 3.49 -20.02 2.21
CA ILE A 492 3.07 -19.62 3.56
C ILE A 492 1.56 -19.37 3.59
N PHE A 493 0.97 -18.75 2.56
CA PHE A 493 -0.47 -18.60 2.43
C PHE A 493 -1.18 -19.96 2.38
N ALA A 494 -0.72 -20.89 1.55
CA ALA A 494 -1.28 -22.24 1.48
C ALA A 494 -1.26 -22.94 2.84
N ASP A 495 -0.13 -22.88 3.56
CA ASP A 495 0.02 -23.48 4.89
C ASP A 495 -0.89 -22.82 5.93
N LEU A 496 -1.07 -21.49 5.88
CA LEU A 496 -1.93 -20.73 6.79
C LEU A 496 -3.42 -20.99 6.53
N SER A 497 -3.85 -20.99 5.28
CA SER A 497 -5.25 -21.24 4.89
C SER A 497 -5.64 -22.70 5.17
N ALA A 498 -4.72 -23.66 4.97
CA ALA A 498 -4.92 -25.05 5.32
C ALA A 498 -5.18 -25.26 6.82
N LYS A 499 -4.53 -24.48 7.71
CA LYS A 499 -4.81 -24.52 9.17
C LYS A 499 -6.26 -24.16 9.51
N ARG A 500 -6.93 -23.41 8.63
CA ARG A 500 -8.33 -22.98 8.77
C ARG A 500 -9.30 -23.79 7.93
N GLY A 501 -8.82 -24.72 7.09
CA GLY A 501 -9.64 -25.50 6.16
C GLY A 501 -10.23 -24.65 5.03
N ILE A 502 -9.58 -23.54 4.68
CA ILE A 502 -10.02 -22.61 3.64
C ILE A 502 -9.16 -22.80 2.38
N PRO A 503 -9.76 -22.91 1.19
CA PRO A 503 -9.01 -22.96 -0.07
C PRO A 503 -8.21 -21.68 -0.30
N PHE A 504 -6.98 -21.83 -0.81
CA PHE A 504 -6.11 -20.72 -1.21
C PHE A 504 -6.01 -20.65 -2.73
N ILE A 505 -6.31 -19.48 -3.30
CA ILE A 505 -6.12 -19.16 -4.72
C ILE A 505 -4.75 -18.48 -4.88
N PRO A 506 -3.73 -19.20 -5.36
CA PRO A 506 -2.44 -18.61 -5.72
C PRO A 506 -2.58 -17.75 -6.98
N SER A 507 -2.08 -16.51 -6.92
CA SER A 507 -1.99 -15.56 -8.03
C SER A 507 -0.71 -14.75 -7.88
N ILE A 508 -0.30 -14.11 -8.96
CA ILE A 508 0.75 -13.09 -9.02
C ILE A 508 0.10 -11.86 -9.64
N GLU A 509 0.55 -10.65 -9.31
CA GLU A 509 0.24 -9.49 -10.15
C GLU A 509 1.40 -9.24 -11.10
N VAL A 510 1.21 -9.53 -12.39
CA VAL A 510 2.23 -9.23 -13.41
C VAL A 510 2.13 -7.76 -13.78
N SER A 511 3.18 -6.99 -13.55
CA SER A 511 3.10 -5.52 -13.49
C SER A 511 4.04 -4.78 -14.44
N PRO A 512 3.86 -4.86 -15.76
CA PRO A 512 4.52 -3.93 -16.66
C PRO A 512 3.91 -2.51 -16.54
N SER A 513 4.68 -1.48 -16.87
CA SER A 513 4.27 -0.06 -16.74
C SER A 513 3.08 0.36 -17.62
N TRP A 514 2.56 -0.53 -18.46
CA TRP A 514 1.46 -0.27 -19.40
C TRP A 514 0.17 -1.05 -19.10
N GLY A 515 0.14 -1.97 -18.13
CA GLY A 515 -1.05 -2.75 -17.78
C GLY A 515 -0.76 -3.82 -16.74
N HIS A 516 -1.61 -4.01 -15.72
CA HIS A 516 -1.41 -5.09 -14.75
C HIS A 516 -2.43 -6.24 -14.92
N MET A 517 -2.04 -7.46 -14.50
CA MET A 517 -2.82 -8.68 -14.68
C MET A 517 -2.65 -9.67 -13.51
N ASN A 518 -3.75 -10.30 -13.07
CA ASN A 518 -3.75 -11.30 -11.98
C ASN A 518 -4.11 -12.73 -12.44
N PRO A 519 -3.22 -13.47 -13.13
CA PRO A 519 -3.53 -14.84 -13.54
C PRO A 519 -3.87 -15.75 -12.36
N PHE A 520 -5.01 -16.45 -12.39
CA PHE A 520 -5.40 -17.37 -11.31
C PHE A 520 -6.24 -18.59 -11.72
N PRO A 521 -6.22 -19.66 -10.90
CA PRO A 521 -5.10 -19.97 -10.01
C PRO A 521 -3.86 -20.29 -10.87
N VAL A 522 -2.68 -19.92 -10.41
CA VAL A 522 -1.42 -20.45 -10.95
C VAL A 522 -0.95 -21.64 -10.10
N ASP A 523 0.03 -22.41 -10.57
CA ASP A 523 0.66 -23.43 -9.75
C ASP A 523 1.33 -22.79 -8.52
N ASN A 524 1.19 -23.41 -7.35
CA ASN A 524 1.75 -22.86 -6.10
C ASN A 524 3.30 -22.75 -6.13
N SER A 525 3.97 -23.49 -7.03
CA SER A 525 5.41 -23.42 -7.25
C SER A 525 5.80 -22.66 -8.53
N ALA A 526 4.84 -22.01 -9.19
CA ALA A 526 5.09 -21.24 -10.39
C ALA A 526 6.09 -20.10 -10.12
N GLN A 527 6.82 -19.74 -11.16
CA GLN A 527 7.71 -18.59 -11.18
C GLN A 527 7.47 -17.85 -12.50
N LEU A 528 7.50 -16.52 -12.44
CA LEU A 528 7.45 -15.71 -13.65
C LEU A 528 8.80 -15.82 -14.37
N ASN A 529 8.79 -16.25 -15.63
CA ASN A 529 9.99 -16.52 -16.42
C ASN A 529 10.28 -15.44 -17.47
N VAL A 530 9.57 -14.31 -17.42
CA VAL A 530 9.74 -13.14 -18.29
C VAL A 530 10.00 -11.90 -17.45
N ASP A 531 10.66 -10.90 -18.02
CA ASP A 531 10.78 -9.57 -17.44
C ASP A 531 9.62 -8.69 -17.95
N PRO A 532 8.62 -8.37 -17.11
CA PRO A 532 7.47 -7.55 -17.51
C PRO A 532 7.88 -6.18 -18.03
N GLY A 533 8.98 -5.61 -17.53
CA GLY A 533 9.48 -4.31 -17.93
C GLY A 533 10.05 -4.25 -19.35
N THR A 534 10.23 -5.39 -20.03
CA THR A 534 10.74 -5.43 -21.41
C THR A 534 10.01 -6.40 -22.34
N ALA A 535 9.31 -7.40 -21.79
CA ALA A 535 8.53 -8.35 -22.57
C ALA A 535 7.32 -7.68 -23.23
N ASN A 536 6.91 -8.22 -24.38
CA ASN A 536 5.67 -7.80 -25.02
C ASN A 536 4.46 -8.55 -24.42
N ILE A 537 3.26 -8.02 -24.63
CA ILE A 537 2.02 -8.60 -24.09
C ILE A 537 1.83 -10.09 -24.45
N HIS A 538 2.26 -10.54 -25.62
CA HIS A 538 2.04 -11.92 -26.04
C HIS A 538 2.95 -12.90 -25.28
N ASP A 539 4.19 -12.51 -25.03
CA ASP A 539 5.15 -13.31 -24.25
C ASP A 539 4.69 -13.39 -22.77
N ILE A 540 4.22 -12.26 -22.22
CA ILE A 540 3.66 -12.22 -20.86
C ILE A 540 2.42 -13.13 -20.74
N MET A 541 1.52 -13.08 -21.72
CA MET A 541 0.34 -13.96 -21.76
C MET A 541 0.72 -15.44 -21.82
N GLU A 542 1.72 -15.81 -22.62
CA GLU A 542 2.22 -17.18 -22.69
C GLU A 542 2.79 -17.65 -21.35
N ALA A 543 3.63 -16.82 -20.71
CA ALA A 543 4.19 -17.13 -19.40
C ALA A 543 3.13 -17.35 -18.32
N MET A 544 2.09 -16.50 -18.27
CA MET A 544 0.99 -16.69 -17.33
C MET A 544 0.25 -18.02 -17.54
N HIS A 545 0.05 -18.46 -18.79
CA HIS A 545 -0.48 -19.79 -19.07
C HIS A 545 0.48 -20.92 -18.68
N GLU A 546 1.79 -20.75 -18.90
CA GLU A 546 2.81 -21.72 -18.45
C GLU A 546 2.86 -21.87 -16.93
N MET A 547 2.53 -20.79 -16.20
CA MET A 547 2.36 -20.82 -14.75
C MET A 547 1.09 -21.59 -14.31
N GLY A 548 0.21 -21.99 -15.24
CA GLY A 548 -0.98 -22.81 -14.96
C GLY A 548 -2.29 -22.02 -14.84
N ALA A 549 -2.31 -20.74 -15.21
CA ALA A 549 -3.48 -19.89 -15.10
C ALA A 549 -4.71 -20.45 -15.83
N GLU A 550 -5.84 -20.54 -15.13
CA GLU A 550 -7.15 -20.87 -15.74
C GLU A 550 -7.83 -19.62 -16.32
N VAL A 551 -7.69 -18.48 -15.65
CA VAL A 551 -8.15 -17.18 -16.13
C VAL A 551 -7.06 -16.13 -15.98
N ILE A 552 -7.04 -15.18 -16.90
CA ILE A 552 -6.17 -14.00 -16.89
C ILE A 552 -7.05 -12.74 -16.90
N PRO A 553 -7.33 -12.17 -15.73
CA PRO A 553 -8.00 -10.89 -15.58
C PRO A 553 -7.09 -9.71 -15.94
N MET A 554 -7.73 -8.66 -16.45
CA MET A 554 -7.14 -7.33 -16.61
C MET A 554 -7.44 -6.49 -15.37
N ASN A 555 -6.40 -6.05 -14.65
CA ASN A 555 -6.54 -5.23 -13.45
C ASN A 555 -6.77 -3.76 -13.82
N HIS A 556 -7.61 -3.07 -13.03
CA HIS A 556 -7.92 -1.63 -13.05
C HIS A 556 -7.62 -0.95 -14.41
N PRO A 557 -8.37 -1.31 -15.47
CA PRO A 557 -7.86 -1.26 -16.85
C PRO A 557 -7.76 0.14 -17.48
N PHE A 558 -8.23 1.17 -16.76
CA PHE A 558 -8.34 2.55 -17.24
C PHE A 558 -7.55 3.57 -16.41
N ASN A 559 -6.76 3.16 -15.41
CA ASN A 559 -5.84 4.09 -14.74
C ASN A 559 -4.62 4.43 -15.64
N ASP A 560 -3.67 5.23 -15.15
CA ASP A 560 -2.55 5.75 -15.95
C ASP A 560 -1.65 4.65 -16.54
N TYR A 561 -1.52 3.52 -15.83
CA TYR A 561 -0.81 2.31 -16.24
C TYR A 561 -1.78 1.16 -16.59
N GLY A 562 -3.03 1.47 -16.95
CA GLY A 562 -4.04 0.47 -17.32
C GLY A 562 -3.94 0.07 -18.79
N TYR A 563 -4.21 -1.21 -19.11
CA TYR A 563 -4.04 -1.73 -20.47
C TYR A 563 -4.87 -0.97 -21.52
N PHE A 564 -6.14 -0.64 -21.26
CA PHE A 564 -6.94 0.10 -22.25
C PHE A 564 -6.51 1.56 -22.39
N THR A 565 -6.04 2.18 -21.31
CA THR A 565 -5.45 3.53 -21.37
C THR A 565 -4.23 3.53 -22.27
N ASN A 566 -3.35 2.54 -22.13
CA ASN A 566 -2.08 2.49 -22.86
C ASN A 566 -2.21 1.92 -24.27
N ILE A 567 -3.20 1.05 -24.53
CA ILE A 567 -3.46 0.62 -25.90
C ILE A 567 -4.01 1.77 -26.76
N ALA A 568 -4.80 2.68 -26.18
CA ALA A 568 -5.30 3.86 -26.87
C ALA A 568 -4.20 4.89 -27.19
N LYS A 569 -3.04 4.77 -26.55
CA LYS A 569 -1.85 5.60 -26.74
C LYS A 569 -0.76 4.90 -27.58
N ASP A 570 -1.04 3.71 -28.13
CA ASP A 570 -0.05 2.86 -28.83
C ASP A 570 1.20 2.55 -27.97
N ALA A 571 1.03 2.48 -26.64
CA ALA A 571 2.12 2.35 -25.67
C ALA A 571 2.32 0.92 -25.13
N VAL A 572 1.51 -0.05 -25.57
CA VAL A 572 1.64 -1.47 -25.19
C VAL A 572 2.59 -2.19 -26.16
N PRO A 573 3.74 -2.70 -25.70
CA PRO A 573 4.65 -3.49 -26.53
C PRO A 573 3.94 -4.75 -27.03
N GLY A 574 3.96 -4.97 -28.35
CA GLY A 574 3.24 -6.06 -29.02
C GLY A 574 1.83 -5.68 -29.50
N GLY A 575 1.27 -4.55 -29.04
CA GLY A 575 -0.05 -4.09 -29.44
C GLY A 575 -1.18 -4.80 -28.72
N THR A 576 -2.23 -5.18 -29.45
CA THR A 576 -3.48 -5.71 -28.89
C THR A 576 -3.44 -7.22 -28.66
N THR A 577 -4.10 -7.69 -27.60
CA THR A 577 -4.41 -9.10 -27.36
C THR A 577 -5.90 -9.31 -27.04
N ASP A 578 -6.41 -10.49 -27.37
CA ASP A 578 -7.77 -10.99 -27.07
C ASP A 578 -7.77 -12.07 -25.97
N LYS A 579 -6.61 -12.35 -25.36
CA LYS A 579 -6.41 -13.42 -24.37
C LYS A 579 -6.77 -13.06 -22.91
N PHE A 580 -7.53 -12.00 -22.70
CA PHE A 580 -8.05 -11.67 -21.37
C PHE A 580 -9.39 -12.37 -21.16
N ASP A 581 -9.57 -12.99 -19.99
CA ASP A 581 -10.80 -13.72 -19.67
C ASP A 581 -11.78 -12.88 -18.84
N LEU A 582 -11.24 -12.01 -17.96
CA LEU A 582 -12.01 -11.23 -16.99
C LEU A 582 -11.54 -9.77 -16.96
N MET A 583 -12.40 -8.86 -16.49
CA MET A 583 -12.09 -7.43 -16.34
C MET A 583 -12.45 -6.95 -14.94
N GLU A 584 -11.51 -6.27 -14.29
CA GLU A 584 -11.60 -5.93 -12.87
C GLU A 584 -12.46 -4.70 -12.56
N LEU A 585 -13.36 -4.85 -11.59
CA LEU A 585 -13.88 -3.75 -10.78
C LEU A 585 -13.06 -3.64 -9.49
N ASN A 586 -12.55 -2.45 -9.19
CA ASN A 586 -11.59 -2.26 -8.09
C ASN A 586 -11.99 -1.09 -7.18
N THR A 587 -11.71 -1.17 -5.87
CA THR A 587 -12.07 -0.11 -4.91
C THR A 587 -11.23 1.17 -5.00
N ARG A 588 -10.08 1.11 -5.67
CA ARG A 588 -9.09 2.20 -5.72
C ARG A 588 -9.23 3.08 -6.97
N VAL A 589 -10.13 2.75 -7.89
CA VAL A 589 -10.32 3.46 -9.16
C VAL A 589 -11.80 3.78 -9.44
N ASP A 590 -12.02 4.69 -10.39
CA ASP A 590 -13.35 4.88 -10.97
C ASP A 590 -13.68 3.70 -11.89
N ASN A 591 -14.74 2.97 -11.56
CA ASN A 591 -15.20 1.80 -12.30
C ASN A 591 -16.17 2.13 -13.45
N GLU A 592 -16.62 3.37 -13.59
CA GLU A 592 -17.57 3.75 -14.65
C GLU A 592 -17.03 3.45 -16.07
N PRO A 593 -15.75 3.75 -16.40
CA PRO A 593 -15.17 3.36 -17.69
C PRO A 593 -15.13 1.85 -17.91
N THR A 594 -14.81 1.07 -16.88
CA THR A 594 -14.80 -0.40 -16.92
C THR A 594 -16.19 -0.96 -17.21
N LEU A 595 -17.21 -0.50 -16.47
CA LEU A 595 -18.59 -0.92 -16.67
C LEU A 595 -19.07 -0.61 -18.10
N LYS A 596 -18.78 0.59 -18.61
CA LYS A 596 -19.10 0.97 -19.99
C LYS A 596 -18.41 0.07 -21.01
N LYS A 597 -17.14 -0.25 -20.80
CA LYS A 597 -16.38 -1.12 -21.71
C LYS A 597 -16.91 -2.54 -21.71
N ILE A 598 -17.23 -3.11 -20.55
CA ILE A 598 -17.85 -4.44 -20.47
C ILE A 598 -19.22 -4.47 -21.16
N HIS A 599 -20.07 -3.45 -20.94
CA HIS A 599 -21.37 -3.38 -21.62
C HIS A 599 -21.22 -3.31 -23.14
N GLN A 600 -20.22 -2.57 -23.64
CA GLN A 600 -19.89 -2.55 -25.06
C GLN A 600 -19.48 -3.93 -25.58
N LEU A 601 -18.62 -4.65 -24.86
CA LEU A 601 -18.21 -6.01 -25.22
C LEU A 601 -19.41 -6.97 -25.25
N TRP A 602 -20.32 -6.87 -24.29
CA TRP A 602 -21.56 -7.67 -24.29
C TRP A 602 -22.52 -7.28 -25.43
N ASP A 603 -22.58 -6.01 -25.81
CA ASP A 603 -23.35 -5.55 -26.98
C ASP A 603 -22.82 -6.15 -28.29
N GLU A 604 -21.51 -6.40 -28.34
CA GLU A 604 -20.79 -7.07 -29.44
C GLU A 604 -20.92 -8.59 -29.39
N GLY A 605 -21.39 -9.15 -28.26
CA GLY A 605 -21.57 -10.59 -28.03
C GLY A 605 -20.34 -11.30 -27.47
N GLU A 606 -19.34 -10.53 -27.00
CA GLU A 606 -18.11 -11.05 -26.41
C GLU A 606 -18.36 -11.50 -24.96
N THR A 607 -17.82 -12.67 -24.60
CA THR A 607 -18.00 -13.28 -23.27
C THR A 607 -16.91 -12.86 -22.28
N MET A 608 -16.74 -11.55 -22.10
CA MET A 608 -15.85 -10.96 -21.08
C MET A 608 -16.63 -10.74 -19.78
N TYR A 609 -16.20 -11.28 -18.65
CA TYR A 609 -16.94 -11.16 -17.38
C TYR A 609 -16.19 -10.37 -16.32
N PHE A 610 -16.87 -10.03 -15.23
CA PHE A 610 -16.23 -9.32 -14.12
C PHE A 610 -15.25 -10.23 -13.35
N THR A 611 -14.15 -9.63 -12.90
CA THR A 611 -13.49 -9.98 -11.64
C THR A 611 -13.59 -8.78 -10.69
N ALA A 612 -13.31 -8.96 -9.40
CA ALA A 612 -13.27 -7.84 -8.47
C ALA A 612 -12.31 -8.09 -7.31
N GLY A 613 -11.61 -7.03 -6.91
CA GLY A 613 -10.66 -7.05 -5.81
C GLY A 613 -10.39 -5.66 -5.23
N THR A 614 -9.74 -5.63 -4.08
CA THR A 614 -9.54 -4.38 -3.33
C THR A 614 -8.25 -3.66 -3.67
N ASP A 615 -7.25 -4.39 -4.18
CA ASP A 615 -5.88 -3.93 -4.32
C ASP A 615 -5.32 -3.39 -2.98
N THR A 616 -5.60 -4.16 -1.92
CA THR A 616 -5.13 -3.86 -0.56
C THR A 616 -3.64 -4.14 -0.45
N HIS A 617 -2.87 -3.13 -0.01
CA HIS A 617 -1.45 -3.22 0.29
C HIS A 617 -1.15 -3.12 1.80
N ASP A 618 -2.08 -2.53 2.55
CA ASP A 618 -1.98 -2.38 4.00
C ASP A 618 -3.30 -2.75 4.67
N ALA A 619 -3.45 -4.01 5.05
CA ALA A 619 -4.67 -4.50 5.69
C ALA A 619 -4.93 -3.84 7.06
N TRP A 620 -3.94 -3.19 7.68
CA TRP A 620 -4.16 -2.44 8.92
C TRP A 620 -4.95 -1.16 8.67
N ASN A 621 -4.72 -0.49 7.55
CA ASN A 621 -5.30 0.81 7.25
C ASN A 621 -6.39 0.76 6.17
N GLN A 622 -6.37 -0.25 5.29
CA GLN A 622 -7.34 -0.46 4.21
C GLN A 622 -8.32 -1.59 4.54
N LEU A 623 -9.50 -1.59 3.92
CA LEU A 623 -10.52 -2.61 4.12
C LEU A 623 -10.44 -3.71 3.07
N THR A 624 -9.77 -4.81 3.45
CA THR A 624 -9.79 -6.08 2.72
C THR A 624 -11.23 -6.55 2.44
N GLY A 625 -11.49 -7.10 1.26
CA GLY A 625 -12.81 -7.59 0.86
C GLY A 625 -13.94 -6.56 0.83
N GLN A 626 -13.63 -5.25 0.74
CA GLN A 626 -14.61 -4.16 0.57
C GLN A 626 -15.39 -4.30 -0.74
N ILE A 627 -14.74 -4.80 -1.78
CA ILE A 627 -15.39 -5.40 -2.94
C ILE A 627 -14.93 -6.86 -3.01
N ARG A 628 -15.81 -7.75 -3.46
CA ARG A 628 -15.47 -9.16 -3.66
C ARG A 628 -16.16 -9.72 -4.89
N MET A 629 -15.52 -10.71 -5.49
CA MET A 629 -16.11 -11.51 -6.54
C MET A 629 -16.80 -12.73 -5.94
N MET A 630 -18.07 -12.92 -6.31
CA MET A 630 -18.88 -14.07 -5.90
C MET A 630 -19.00 -15.04 -7.07
N ALA A 631 -18.80 -16.34 -6.82
CA ALA A 631 -18.95 -17.40 -7.82
C ALA A 631 -19.91 -18.49 -7.34
N HIS A 632 -20.73 -19.00 -8.26
CA HIS A 632 -21.58 -20.16 -8.01
C HIS A 632 -20.87 -21.45 -8.40
N VAL A 633 -20.56 -22.30 -7.41
CA VAL A 633 -19.79 -23.52 -7.61
C VAL A 633 -20.63 -24.73 -7.22
N ASP A 634 -21.15 -25.44 -8.24
CA ASP A 634 -21.94 -26.68 -8.08
C ASP A 634 -21.11 -27.87 -7.57
N ALA A 635 -19.79 -27.81 -7.74
CA ALA A 635 -18.84 -28.86 -7.37
C ALA A 635 -18.24 -28.61 -5.97
N GLU A 636 -17.30 -29.46 -5.56
CA GLU A 636 -16.44 -29.16 -4.41
C GLU A 636 -15.69 -27.85 -4.65
N ILE A 637 -15.68 -26.96 -3.64
CA ILE A 637 -15.02 -25.66 -3.74
C ILE A 637 -13.50 -25.84 -3.74
N THR A 638 -12.88 -25.47 -4.87
CA THR A 638 -11.44 -25.43 -5.09
C THR A 638 -11.11 -24.14 -5.86
N PRO A 639 -9.83 -23.68 -5.85
CA PRO A 639 -9.41 -22.53 -6.65
C PRO A 639 -9.76 -22.69 -8.14
N LEU A 640 -9.55 -23.90 -8.69
CA LEU A 640 -9.83 -24.20 -10.09
C LEU A 640 -11.33 -24.19 -10.41
N SER A 641 -12.17 -24.80 -9.56
CA SER A 641 -13.62 -24.80 -9.78
C SER A 641 -14.22 -23.40 -9.62
N PHE A 642 -13.64 -22.57 -8.75
CA PHE A 642 -14.01 -21.17 -8.59
C PHE A 642 -13.67 -20.36 -9.84
N ALA A 643 -12.42 -20.42 -10.33
CA ALA A 643 -12.01 -19.74 -11.56
C ALA A 643 -12.84 -20.16 -12.79
N LYS A 644 -13.12 -21.46 -12.93
CA LYS A 644 -13.99 -21.98 -14.00
C LYS A 644 -15.41 -21.44 -13.94
N ALA A 645 -15.97 -21.29 -12.74
CA ALA A 645 -17.29 -20.70 -12.59
C ALA A 645 -17.30 -19.24 -13.06
N LEU A 646 -16.26 -18.47 -12.73
CA LEU A 646 -16.09 -17.09 -13.20
C LEU A 646 -15.93 -17.01 -14.72
N ASN A 647 -15.10 -17.87 -15.33
CA ASN A 647 -14.90 -17.91 -16.77
C ASN A 647 -16.20 -18.27 -17.53
N LEU A 648 -17.09 -19.03 -16.89
CA LEU A 648 -18.42 -19.36 -17.44
C LEU A 648 -19.48 -18.26 -17.18
N GLY A 649 -19.11 -17.13 -16.58
CA GLY A 649 -20.01 -16.03 -16.25
C GLY A 649 -20.92 -16.28 -15.05
N LYS A 650 -20.72 -17.37 -14.30
CA LYS A 650 -21.52 -17.75 -13.12
C LYS A 650 -21.10 -16.97 -11.87
N GLY A 651 -21.10 -15.65 -11.95
CA GLY A 651 -20.59 -14.79 -10.89
C GLY A 651 -21.15 -13.38 -10.90
N TYR A 652 -20.82 -12.63 -9.85
CA TYR A 652 -21.12 -11.20 -9.75
C TYR A 652 -20.13 -10.52 -8.80
N ALA A 653 -19.85 -9.23 -9.05
CA ALA A 653 -19.06 -8.40 -8.14
C ALA A 653 -20.00 -7.72 -7.13
N THR A 654 -19.56 -7.51 -5.89
CA THR A 654 -20.37 -6.85 -4.87
C THR A 654 -19.56 -6.11 -3.82
N GLN A 655 -20.10 -4.97 -3.37
CA GLN A 655 -19.65 -4.21 -2.21
C GLN A 655 -20.58 -4.36 -0.99
N GLY A 656 -21.61 -5.19 -1.08
CA GLY A 656 -22.52 -5.47 0.04
C GLY A 656 -23.65 -6.41 -0.34
N PRO A 657 -24.54 -6.02 -1.27
CA PRO A 657 -25.69 -6.84 -1.65
C PRO A 657 -25.32 -8.25 -2.15
N ILE A 658 -26.04 -9.26 -1.69
CA ILE A 658 -25.85 -10.67 -2.04
C ILE A 658 -27.03 -11.14 -2.90
N LEU A 659 -26.72 -11.85 -3.99
CA LEU A 659 -27.67 -12.23 -5.03
C LEU A 659 -27.73 -13.75 -5.15
N TYR A 660 -28.95 -14.29 -5.16
CA TYR A 660 -29.24 -15.71 -5.31
C TYR A 660 -30.23 -15.94 -6.46
N PRO A 661 -29.74 -16.12 -7.70
CA PRO A 661 -30.59 -16.52 -8.81
C PRO A 661 -31.23 -17.88 -8.54
N GLN A 662 -32.56 -17.98 -8.72
CA GLN A 662 -33.33 -19.18 -8.35
C GLN A 662 -33.57 -20.12 -9.55
N ASN A 663 -33.86 -19.57 -10.73
CA ASN A 663 -34.30 -20.37 -11.88
C ASN A 663 -33.55 -20.10 -13.19
N ILE A 664 -32.83 -18.98 -13.29
CA ILE A 664 -31.95 -18.63 -14.42
C ILE A 664 -30.65 -18.15 -13.78
N MET A 665 -29.53 -18.76 -14.13
CA MET A 665 -28.21 -18.42 -13.59
C MET A 665 -27.54 -17.31 -14.41
N PHE A 666 -26.64 -16.55 -13.80
CA PHE A 666 -25.74 -15.67 -14.55
C PHE A 666 -24.89 -16.52 -15.53
N GLY A 667 -24.63 -15.98 -16.72
CA GLY A 667 -23.99 -16.69 -17.82
C GLY A 667 -24.92 -17.57 -18.67
N ASP A 668 -26.15 -17.87 -18.20
CA ASP A 668 -27.10 -18.67 -18.97
C ASP A 668 -27.62 -17.91 -20.21
N THR A 669 -28.13 -18.66 -21.20
CA THR A 669 -28.83 -18.11 -22.37
C THR A 669 -30.32 -18.44 -22.35
N VAL A 670 -31.17 -17.41 -22.35
CA VAL A 670 -32.63 -17.51 -22.19
C VAL A 670 -33.39 -16.83 -23.34
N SER A 671 -34.71 -17.00 -23.38
CA SER A 671 -35.57 -16.33 -24.36
C SER A 671 -36.16 -15.05 -23.76
N ALA A 672 -36.33 -14.02 -24.59
CA ALA A 672 -37.13 -12.86 -24.21
C ALA A 672 -38.55 -13.29 -23.79
N GLY A 673 -39.08 -12.70 -22.73
CA GLY A 673 -40.35 -13.10 -22.09
C GLY A 673 -40.23 -14.16 -20.99
N ASP A 674 -39.09 -14.80 -20.82
CA ASP A 674 -38.85 -15.70 -19.68
C ASP A 674 -38.93 -14.90 -18.35
N LYS A 675 -39.24 -15.61 -17.26
CA LYS A 675 -39.31 -15.03 -15.92
C LYS A 675 -38.02 -15.33 -15.17
N TRP A 676 -37.36 -14.31 -14.66
CA TRP A 676 -36.14 -14.43 -13.89
C TRP A 676 -36.40 -14.12 -12.42
N THR A 677 -36.19 -15.12 -11.56
CA THR A 677 -36.38 -15.00 -10.11
C THR A 677 -35.04 -14.95 -9.40
N VAL A 678 -34.84 -13.92 -8.56
CA VAL A 678 -33.62 -13.70 -7.79
C VAL A 678 -34.00 -13.31 -6.38
N ASN A 679 -33.39 -13.95 -5.38
CA ASN A 679 -33.44 -13.50 -3.99
C ASN A 679 -32.26 -12.57 -3.75
N VAL A 680 -32.52 -11.47 -3.07
CA VAL A 680 -31.54 -10.42 -2.84
C VAL A 680 -31.52 -10.09 -1.36
N VAL A 681 -30.32 -9.99 -0.79
CA VAL A 681 -30.10 -9.63 0.62
C VAL A 681 -29.12 -8.46 0.68
N ALA A 682 -29.39 -7.46 1.53
CA ALA A 682 -28.41 -6.46 1.92
C ALA A 682 -28.53 -6.19 3.43
N VAL A 683 -27.43 -6.35 4.16
CA VAL A 683 -27.44 -6.21 5.62
C VAL A 683 -27.85 -4.81 6.05
N ASP A 684 -27.46 -3.77 5.30
CA ASP A 684 -27.77 -2.37 5.62
C ASP A 684 -29.11 -1.88 5.06
N GLY A 685 -29.80 -2.74 4.29
CA GLY A 685 -31.13 -2.49 3.74
C GLY A 685 -31.11 -2.21 2.24
N LEU A 686 -32.05 -2.79 1.50
CA LEU A 686 -32.17 -2.70 0.05
C LEU A 686 -32.85 -1.40 -0.36
N LYS A 687 -32.21 -0.66 -1.26
CA LYS A 687 -32.73 0.62 -1.77
C LYS A 687 -33.29 0.47 -3.18
N GLU A 688 -32.53 -0.11 -4.09
CA GLU A 688 -32.91 -0.16 -5.49
C GLU A 688 -32.33 -1.38 -6.22
N ILE A 689 -33.12 -1.92 -7.16
CA ILE A 689 -32.71 -2.98 -8.07
C ILE A 689 -33.01 -2.55 -9.49
N ARG A 690 -31.99 -2.51 -10.35
CA ARG A 690 -32.07 -2.12 -11.76
C ARG A 690 -31.76 -3.32 -12.65
N MET A 691 -32.64 -3.61 -13.61
CA MET A 691 -32.35 -4.50 -14.72
C MET A 691 -31.78 -3.68 -15.86
N LEU A 692 -30.56 -3.99 -16.27
CA LEU A 692 -29.89 -3.37 -17.40
C LEU A 692 -30.03 -4.25 -18.65
N GLY A 693 -29.88 -3.63 -19.82
CA GLY A 693 -29.76 -4.31 -21.11
C GLY A 693 -28.84 -3.55 -22.05
N LYS A 694 -28.96 -3.84 -23.35
CA LYS A 694 -28.09 -3.32 -24.41
C LYS A 694 -27.72 -1.84 -24.23
N GLY A 695 -26.44 -1.53 -24.35
CA GLY A 695 -25.88 -0.18 -24.16
C GLY A 695 -25.84 0.30 -22.71
N GLY A 696 -26.11 -0.57 -21.74
CA GLY A 696 -26.25 -0.21 -20.32
C GLY A 696 -27.58 0.48 -20.00
N GLU A 697 -28.60 0.35 -20.85
CA GLU A 697 -29.91 0.97 -20.61
C GLU A 697 -30.64 0.30 -19.46
N THR A 698 -31.19 1.09 -18.53
CA THR A 698 -32.07 0.58 -17.48
C THR A 698 -33.44 0.21 -18.06
N LEU A 699 -33.71 -1.08 -18.19
CA LEU A 699 -34.97 -1.63 -18.69
C LEU A 699 -36.08 -1.63 -17.62
N LYS A 700 -35.69 -1.78 -16.35
CA LYS A 700 -36.63 -1.79 -15.22
C LYS A 700 -35.93 -1.37 -13.93
N THR A 701 -36.64 -0.60 -13.12
CA THR A 701 -36.23 -0.22 -11.76
C THR A 701 -37.26 -0.70 -10.75
N VAL A 702 -36.79 -1.26 -9.64
CA VAL A 702 -37.59 -1.59 -8.47
C VAL A 702 -37.00 -0.85 -7.27
N SER A 703 -37.69 0.19 -6.81
CA SER A 703 -37.32 0.92 -5.60
C SER A 703 -37.93 0.25 -4.36
N LEU A 704 -37.14 0.15 -3.30
CA LEU A 704 -37.49 -0.50 -2.04
C LEU A 704 -37.30 0.49 -0.89
N ASN A 705 -37.96 0.23 0.24
CA ASN A 705 -37.71 0.98 1.46
C ASN A 705 -36.58 0.29 2.25
N PRO A 706 -35.37 0.86 2.32
CA PRO A 706 -34.23 0.18 2.95
C PRO A 706 -34.41 -0.07 4.45
N ASP A 707 -35.24 0.73 5.13
CA ASP A 707 -35.50 0.53 6.57
C ASP A 707 -36.44 -0.66 6.85
N GLU A 708 -37.14 -1.16 5.83
CA GLU A 708 -38.10 -2.27 5.95
C GLU A 708 -37.66 -3.54 5.20
N ASN A 709 -36.71 -3.43 4.27
CA ASN A 709 -36.35 -4.51 3.35
C ASN A 709 -34.85 -4.82 3.45
N GLN A 710 -34.47 -5.83 4.24
CA GLN A 710 -33.11 -6.39 4.21
C GLN A 710 -33.00 -7.59 3.25
N GLU A 711 -34.14 -8.19 2.90
CA GLU A 711 -34.25 -9.33 1.99
C GLU A 711 -35.52 -9.21 1.15
N THR A 712 -35.45 -9.62 -0.12
CA THR A 712 -36.61 -9.70 -1.00
C THR A 712 -36.43 -10.77 -2.08
N GLU A 713 -37.52 -11.41 -2.49
CA GLU A 713 -37.58 -12.27 -3.68
C GLU A 713 -38.27 -11.49 -4.80
N LEU A 714 -37.64 -11.45 -5.98
CA LEU A 714 -38.14 -10.73 -7.14
C LEU A 714 -38.24 -11.63 -8.34
N THR A 715 -39.42 -11.72 -8.94
CA THR A 715 -39.61 -12.27 -10.28
C THR A 715 -39.73 -11.15 -11.30
N LEU A 716 -38.72 -11.03 -12.16
CA LEU A 716 -38.63 -10.05 -13.23
C LEU A 716 -38.97 -10.73 -14.57
N THR A 717 -39.94 -10.20 -15.31
CA THR A 717 -40.17 -10.64 -16.69
C THR A 717 -39.14 -9.99 -17.60
N ILE A 718 -38.40 -10.80 -18.36
CA ILE A 718 -37.45 -10.30 -19.36
C ILE A 718 -38.25 -9.62 -20.49
N PRO A 719 -38.01 -8.33 -20.80
CA PRO A 719 -38.76 -7.63 -21.84
C PRO A 719 -38.69 -8.35 -23.18
N VAL A 720 -39.80 -8.39 -23.93
CA VAL A 720 -39.88 -9.13 -25.21
C VAL A 720 -38.99 -8.51 -26.30
N GLU A 721 -38.65 -7.24 -26.12
CA GLU A 721 -37.78 -6.43 -26.96
C GLU A 721 -36.30 -6.51 -26.57
N ALA A 722 -35.97 -7.13 -25.42
CA ALA A 722 -34.60 -7.29 -24.96
C ALA A 722 -33.78 -8.13 -25.96
N LYS A 723 -32.53 -7.73 -26.18
CA LYS A 723 -31.60 -8.37 -27.13
C LYS A 723 -30.18 -8.33 -26.58
N GLY A 724 -29.37 -9.30 -26.96
CA GLY A 724 -27.98 -9.42 -26.52
C GLY A 724 -27.93 -9.99 -25.11
N TRP A 725 -28.09 -9.13 -24.11
CA TRP A 725 -27.91 -9.48 -22.70
C TRP A 725 -28.85 -8.67 -21.80
N ILE A 726 -29.03 -9.17 -20.57
CA ILE A 726 -29.55 -8.41 -19.43
C ILE A 726 -28.66 -8.64 -18.21
N SER A 727 -28.57 -7.68 -17.30
CA SER A 727 -27.88 -7.83 -16.01
C SER A 727 -28.67 -7.17 -14.89
N LEU A 728 -28.22 -7.36 -13.65
CA LEU A 728 -28.73 -6.66 -12.47
C LEU A 728 -27.66 -5.77 -11.86
N GLU A 729 -28.08 -4.56 -11.51
CA GLU A 729 -27.42 -3.74 -10.48
C GLU A 729 -28.32 -3.67 -9.26
N VAL A 730 -27.75 -3.88 -8.09
CA VAL A 730 -28.46 -3.82 -6.81
C VAL A 730 -27.73 -2.88 -5.88
N GLU A 731 -28.43 -1.88 -5.36
CA GLU A 731 -27.89 -0.86 -4.48
C GLU A 731 -28.55 -0.94 -3.10
N ASP A 732 -27.74 -0.90 -2.05
CA ASP A 732 -28.22 -0.79 -0.67
C ASP A 732 -28.44 0.66 -0.24
N LYS A 733 -28.78 0.84 1.04
CA LYS A 733 -29.03 2.14 1.65
C LYS A 733 -27.84 3.09 1.58
N ASP A 734 -26.63 2.56 1.70
CA ASP A 734 -25.38 3.31 1.84
C ASP A 734 -24.69 3.53 0.48
N GLY A 735 -25.28 2.99 -0.60
CA GLY A 735 -24.79 3.10 -1.97
C GLY A 735 -23.85 1.97 -2.38
N SER A 736 -23.63 0.98 -1.51
CA SER A 736 -22.86 -0.21 -1.88
C SER A 736 -23.65 -0.98 -2.93
N THR A 737 -22.96 -1.36 -4.00
CA THR A 737 -23.60 -1.91 -5.19
C THR A 737 -23.08 -3.31 -5.49
N ALA A 738 -23.96 -4.14 -6.05
CA ALA A 738 -23.61 -5.39 -6.68
C ALA A 738 -23.92 -5.35 -8.18
N TRP A 739 -23.01 -5.89 -8.99
CA TRP A 739 -23.08 -5.93 -10.45
C TRP A 739 -23.03 -7.38 -10.91
N SER A 740 -24.13 -7.87 -11.49
CA SER A 740 -24.19 -9.23 -12.00
C SER A 740 -23.49 -9.36 -13.36
N ASN A 741 -22.86 -10.52 -13.60
CA ASN A 741 -22.59 -10.96 -14.97
C ASN A 741 -23.91 -11.10 -15.76
N PRO A 742 -23.87 -11.12 -17.10
CA PRO A 742 -25.05 -11.04 -17.91
C PRO A 742 -25.78 -12.39 -17.95
N VAL A 743 -27.08 -12.32 -18.17
CA VAL A 743 -27.87 -13.41 -18.75
C VAL A 743 -28.05 -13.09 -20.22
N TRP A 744 -27.66 -14.01 -21.09
CA TRP A 744 -27.70 -13.83 -22.54
C TRP A 744 -29.09 -14.07 -23.11
N ILE A 745 -29.49 -13.29 -24.10
CA ILE A 745 -30.78 -13.41 -24.78
C ILE A 745 -30.58 -14.08 -26.14
N LYS A 746 -31.29 -15.19 -26.38
CA LYS A 746 -31.25 -15.92 -27.66
C LYS A 746 -31.59 -14.98 -28.82
N SER A 747 -30.64 -14.83 -29.74
CA SER A 747 -30.89 -14.18 -31.03
C SER A 747 -32.00 -14.93 -31.75
N SER A 748 -33.11 -14.25 -32.06
CA SER A 748 -34.13 -14.81 -32.94
C SER A 748 -33.49 -15.08 -34.30
N SER A 749 -33.25 -16.35 -34.63
CA SER A 749 -32.78 -16.75 -35.96
C SER A 749 -33.71 -16.14 -37.00
N SER A 750 -33.17 -15.30 -37.89
CA SER A 750 -33.93 -14.82 -39.05
C SER A 750 -34.39 -16.04 -39.83
N LYS A 751 -35.71 -16.28 -39.85
CA LYS A 751 -36.32 -17.21 -40.79
C LYS A 751 -36.32 -16.61 -42.19
#